data_AF-A0A3M1IXV2-F1
#
_entry.id   AF-A0A3M1IXV2-F1
#
_cell.length_a   1.000
_cell.length_b   1.000
_cell.length_c   1.000
_cell.angle_alpha   90.00
_cell.angle_beta   90.00
_cell.angle_gamma   90.00
#
_symmetry.space_group_name_H-M   'P 1'
#
loop_
_entity.id
_entity.type
_entity.pdbx_description
1 polymer ?
#
loop_
_entity_poly.entity_id
_entity_poly.type
_entity_poly.pdbx_seq_one_letter_code
_entity_poly.pdbx_strand_id
1 'polypeptide(L)'
;APPPRPQPQPAPLLTRAPDFWLILALFVAFRLLTLFLLRPGGYIRDWSDFDTYFGIAALSDYGLYPFVHFWLEWPPLVPWLAVGAYRLTLNIAPWADDARLWFILLMGGVFLLFEVGNFVLLSRLARRLFSEPRTVTRVLWLYAGLFPPVYAMLGFFDGVALFFILLALDLLLQERRSLSAAAVGVGVMVKVIPGLMLPVAARRLWYLHRKNNRDAGIEVGLYVVIAGLAVFVLLLPFLLLGPEWVLAFFRAVSGRASWETVWAVIEGYYGFGVVLGDRLNPAETSFAVHPGGLPWGLVTLAFALLYAVLFTRNADYSRPKNVAAFAGLTTVLLLLYNKGYSPQFLVYLLPFVILLMPNGRGLTYALILTGLNVLEQPVYFVILPDAHWLLTFVVISRAVILLLLGVEFGLMLWPLPERQSIAGQLHRLAPAVLGGAAALALLLLIPVTVWAYNTRQLESSPLGAFAQFMNLQASSAETPPRLLLSDQSTYRQVYPQLRGAFDLQLTDGPQKGFTGAPATADLLKNQSEVWILPTGPQGQALLNTVASRGTALGVYNFEGLGEVSHYSFAANPLPDIPLARFIGGIELLDYSVTVQPDAVNLTLFWRTQTPQNQNLTVFTQLLNSEGNQVAGQDSVPRHGTAPVTGWTTGTVQIDPHTIQLPANLPPGDYTLIVGLYNDSTERVRGIDPDGFGFANRAVPLEVLRF
;
A
#
# COMPACT_ATOMS: atom_id res chain seq x y z
N ALA A 1 -4.80 60.11 -28.52
CA ALA A 1 -5.23 59.51 -27.25
C ALA A 1 -5.09 57.99 -27.35
N PRO A 2 -4.52 57.29 -26.36
CA PRO A 2 -4.57 55.83 -26.35
C PRO A 2 -6.04 55.39 -26.21
N PRO A 3 -6.44 54.22 -26.75
CA PRO A 3 -7.78 53.70 -26.56
C PRO A 3 -8.05 53.49 -25.06
N PRO A 4 -9.29 53.73 -24.58
CA PRO A 4 -9.64 53.53 -23.18
C PRO A 4 -9.36 52.07 -22.79
N ARG A 5 -8.70 51.88 -21.64
CA ARG A 5 -8.51 50.54 -21.06
C ARG A 5 -9.90 49.91 -20.87
N PRO A 6 -10.13 48.67 -21.33
CA PRO A 6 -11.40 47.99 -21.06
C PRO A 6 -11.58 47.91 -19.55
N GLN A 7 -12.69 48.46 -19.06
CA GLN A 7 -13.05 48.35 -17.65
C GLN A 7 -13.23 46.86 -17.31
N PRO A 8 -12.70 46.39 -16.16
CA PRO A 8 -12.96 45.03 -15.71
C PRO A 8 -14.46 44.88 -15.46
N GLN A 9 -15.15 44.11 -16.29
CA GLN A 9 -16.53 43.73 -16.01
C GLN A 9 -16.56 43.00 -14.65
N PRO A 10 -17.45 43.39 -13.72
CA PRO A 10 -17.65 42.65 -12.49
C PRO A 10 -17.94 41.18 -12.85
N ALA A 11 -17.19 40.25 -12.26
CA ALA A 11 -17.48 38.84 -12.41
C ALA A 11 -18.96 38.61 -12.02
N PRO A 12 -19.78 37.96 -12.86
CA PRO A 12 -21.16 37.69 -12.50
C PRO A 12 -21.18 36.90 -11.19
N LEU A 13 -22.08 37.30 -10.29
CA LEU A 13 -22.43 36.57 -9.06
C LEU A 13 -22.60 35.06 -9.36
N LEU A 14 -22.46 34.23 -8.33
CA LEU A 14 -22.43 32.75 -8.34
C LEU A 14 -23.52 32.04 -9.20
N THR A 15 -24.50 32.77 -9.72
CA THR A 15 -25.76 32.37 -10.37
C THR A 15 -25.72 31.97 -11.87
N ARG A 16 -24.57 31.98 -12.57
CA ARG A 16 -24.55 31.68 -14.04
C ARG A 16 -24.32 30.22 -14.46
N ALA A 17 -24.06 29.30 -13.54
CA ALA A 17 -24.13 27.86 -13.86
C ALA A 17 -25.48 27.35 -13.33
N PRO A 18 -26.40 26.88 -14.19
CA PRO A 18 -27.79 26.60 -13.82
C PRO A 18 -27.93 25.65 -12.62
N ASP A 19 -26.93 24.81 -12.37
CA ASP A 19 -26.98 23.76 -11.35
C ASP A 19 -25.95 23.91 -10.21
N PHE A 20 -25.24 25.04 -10.10
CA PHE A 20 -24.13 25.17 -9.15
C PHE A 20 -24.52 24.83 -7.71
N TRP A 21 -25.63 25.38 -7.22
CA TRP A 21 -26.09 25.15 -5.85
C TRP A 21 -26.58 23.73 -5.63
N LEU A 22 -27.16 23.09 -6.64
CA LEU A 22 -27.57 21.69 -6.58
C LEU A 22 -26.35 20.77 -6.46
N ILE A 23 -25.34 20.97 -7.31
CA ILE A 23 -24.11 20.17 -7.26
C ILE A 23 -23.35 20.44 -5.97
N LEU A 24 -23.30 21.68 -5.48
CA LEU A 24 -22.65 22.02 -4.22
C LEU A 24 -23.35 21.33 -3.04
N ALA A 25 -24.69 21.35 -2.99
CA ALA A 25 -25.44 20.68 -1.94
C ALA A 25 -25.15 19.17 -1.92
N LEU A 26 -25.14 18.52 -3.09
CA LEU A 26 -24.76 17.11 -3.22
C LEU A 26 -23.30 16.86 -2.83
N PHE A 27 -22.38 17.72 -3.26
CA PHE A 27 -20.95 17.63 -2.95
C PHE A 27 -20.69 17.68 -1.45
N VAL A 28 -21.31 18.63 -0.75
CA VAL A 28 -21.19 18.81 0.70
C VAL A 28 -21.85 17.66 1.42
N ALA A 29 -23.10 17.32 1.09
CA ALA A 29 -23.84 16.24 1.75
C ALA A 29 -23.11 14.90 1.62
N PHE A 30 -22.62 14.57 0.43
CA PHE A 30 -21.88 13.34 0.18
C PHE A 30 -20.61 13.25 1.05
N ARG A 31 -19.80 14.31 1.09
CA ARG A 31 -18.54 14.33 1.87
C ARG A 31 -18.79 14.37 3.37
N LEU A 32 -19.81 15.11 3.81
CA LEU A 32 -20.20 15.16 5.21
C LEU A 32 -20.63 13.78 5.69
N LEU A 33 -21.56 13.12 4.99
CA LEU A 33 -22.01 11.77 5.33
C LEU A 33 -20.87 10.75 5.23
N THR A 34 -19.95 10.93 4.29
CA THR A 34 -18.74 10.11 4.20
C THR A 34 -17.87 10.25 5.44
N LEU A 35 -17.65 11.47 5.94
CA LEU A 35 -16.88 11.71 7.17
C LEU A 35 -17.56 11.09 8.41
N PHE A 36 -18.89 11.08 8.47
CA PHE A 36 -19.65 10.50 9.59
C PHE A 36 -19.77 8.97 9.55
N LEU A 37 -19.92 8.38 8.36
CA LEU A 37 -20.37 7.00 8.20
C LEU A 37 -19.29 6.07 7.65
N LEU A 38 -18.20 6.59 7.08
CA LEU A 38 -17.09 5.78 6.57
C LEU A 38 -15.89 5.89 7.50
N ARG A 39 -15.12 4.81 7.58
CA ARG A 39 -13.88 4.79 8.35
C ARG A 39 -12.81 5.67 7.68
N PRO A 40 -12.08 6.49 8.45
CA PRO A 40 -10.92 7.22 7.95
C PRO A 40 -9.93 6.29 7.26
N GLY A 41 -9.56 6.57 6.01
CA GLY A 41 -8.61 5.73 5.27
C GLY A 41 -9.18 4.47 4.61
N GLY A 42 -10.45 4.11 4.86
CA GLY A 42 -11.18 3.06 4.15
C GLY A 42 -11.36 1.74 4.91
N TYR A 43 -11.99 0.76 4.25
CA TYR A 43 -12.39 -0.52 4.87
C TYR A 43 -11.24 -1.52 5.04
N ILE A 44 -10.30 -1.54 4.08
CA ILE A 44 -9.18 -2.51 4.08
C ILE A 44 -8.25 -2.28 5.28
N ARG A 45 -8.03 -1.01 5.62
CA ARG A 45 -7.30 -0.56 6.79
C ARG A 45 -7.69 0.88 7.07
N ASP A 46 -7.75 1.26 8.34
CA ASP A 46 -7.92 2.64 8.78
C ASP A 46 -6.63 3.43 8.49
N TRP A 47 -6.35 3.64 7.20
CA TRP A 47 -5.13 4.27 6.70
C TRP A 47 -5.31 5.79 6.61
N SER A 48 -5.12 6.46 7.74
CA SER A 48 -5.23 7.91 7.83
C SER A 48 -4.13 8.49 8.72
N ASP A 49 -3.72 9.73 8.45
CA ASP A 49 -2.80 10.43 9.34
C ASP A 49 -3.51 11.02 10.57
N PHE A 50 -4.83 10.83 10.73
CA PHE A 50 -5.54 11.33 11.92
C PHE A 50 -4.96 10.76 13.21
N ASP A 51 -4.46 9.52 13.19
CA ASP A 51 -3.77 8.92 14.34
C ASP A 51 -2.48 9.66 14.66
N THR A 52 -1.70 9.98 13.63
CA THR A 52 -0.48 10.75 13.77
C THR A 52 -0.77 12.17 14.25
N TYR A 53 -1.79 12.83 13.70
CA TYR A 53 -2.20 14.17 14.10
C TYR A 53 -2.72 14.20 15.54
N PHE A 54 -3.53 13.21 15.93
CA PHE A 54 -4.05 13.06 17.29
C PHE A 54 -2.91 12.83 18.28
N GLY A 55 -2.02 11.86 17.99
CA GLY A 55 -0.89 11.55 18.85
C GLY A 55 0.06 12.74 19.05
N ILE A 56 0.40 13.45 17.97
CA ILE A 56 1.22 14.67 18.03
C ILE A 56 0.51 15.78 18.83
N ALA A 57 -0.79 15.98 18.59
CA ALA A 57 -1.55 17.00 19.29
C ALA A 57 -1.71 16.69 20.79
N ALA A 58 -1.83 15.41 21.15
CA ALA A 58 -1.94 14.93 22.52
C ALA A 58 -0.66 15.16 23.34
N LEU A 59 0.51 15.33 22.71
CA LEU A 59 1.73 15.74 23.41
C LEU A 59 1.58 17.07 24.15
N SER A 60 0.61 17.89 23.76
CA SER A 60 0.27 19.12 24.49
C SER A 60 -0.16 18.85 25.94
N ASP A 61 -0.68 17.67 26.29
CA ASP A 61 -0.99 17.31 27.67
C ASP A 61 0.24 17.27 28.59
N TYR A 62 1.41 17.02 28.01
CA TYR A 62 2.71 17.12 28.69
C TYR A 62 3.33 18.52 28.61
N GLY A 63 2.61 19.50 28.04
CA GLY A 63 3.13 20.84 27.78
C GLY A 63 4.06 20.92 26.56
N LEU A 64 4.14 19.89 25.74
CA LEU A 64 4.99 19.86 24.53
C LEU A 64 4.21 20.36 23.31
N TYR A 65 4.82 21.23 22.50
CA TYR A 65 4.16 21.91 21.38
C TYR A 65 5.03 21.88 20.12
N PRO A 66 4.44 21.67 18.92
CA PRO A 66 5.17 21.65 17.66
C PRO A 66 5.92 22.97 17.43
N PHE A 67 7.19 22.87 17.01
CA PHE A 67 8.09 23.99 16.74
C PHE A 67 8.41 24.90 17.94
N VAL A 68 8.11 24.42 19.15
CA VAL A 68 8.53 25.03 20.42
C VAL A 68 9.35 24.03 21.23
N HIS A 69 8.95 22.76 21.21
CA HIS A 69 9.58 21.70 21.99
C HIS A 69 9.99 20.47 21.15
N PHE A 70 9.51 20.37 19.92
CA PHE A 70 9.84 19.28 19.00
C PHE A 70 9.63 19.72 17.55
N TRP A 71 10.32 19.09 16.62
CA TRP A 71 10.20 19.38 15.19
C TRP A 71 9.25 18.40 14.50
N LEU A 72 8.70 18.83 13.37
CA LEU A 72 7.89 17.99 12.47
C LEU A 72 8.32 18.23 11.03
N GLU A 73 8.07 17.25 10.17
CA GLU A 73 8.30 17.31 8.73
C GLU A 73 7.29 18.17 7.96
N TRP A 74 6.27 18.69 8.64
CA TRP A 74 5.24 19.55 8.06
C TRP A 74 5.37 20.99 8.58
N PRO A 75 5.09 22.01 7.76
CA PRO A 75 5.06 23.40 8.21
C PRO A 75 4.10 23.64 9.39
N PRO A 76 4.33 24.66 10.25
CA PRO A 76 3.65 24.80 11.53
C PRO A 76 2.11 24.95 11.54
N LEU A 77 1.46 25.40 10.46
CA LEU A 77 0.03 25.74 10.54
C LEU A 77 -0.88 24.52 10.79
N VAL A 78 -0.63 23.39 10.12
CA VAL A 78 -1.46 22.19 10.29
C VAL A 78 -1.22 21.51 11.65
N PRO A 79 0.03 21.34 12.13
CA PRO A 79 0.29 20.86 13.48
C PRO A 79 -0.42 21.69 14.56
N TRP A 80 -0.42 23.02 14.45
CA TRP A 80 -1.11 23.88 15.40
C TRP A 80 -2.63 23.85 15.27
N LEU A 81 -3.15 23.67 14.05
CA LEU A 81 -4.57 23.37 13.83
C LEU A 81 -4.97 22.07 14.52
N ALA A 82 -4.15 21.02 14.43
CA ALA A 82 -4.38 19.74 15.11
C ALA A 82 -4.34 19.89 16.64
N VAL A 83 -3.37 20.61 17.19
CA VAL A 83 -3.33 20.95 18.63
C VAL A 83 -4.61 21.68 19.05
N GLY A 84 -5.04 22.69 18.29
CA GLY A 84 -6.27 23.43 18.57
C GLY A 84 -7.51 22.53 18.55
N ALA A 85 -7.65 21.67 17.54
CA ALA A 85 -8.74 20.72 17.45
C ALA A 85 -8.75 19.74 18.63
N TYR A 86 -7.60 19.15 18.97
CA TYR A 86 -7.45 18.26 20.13
C TYR A 86 -7.86 18.96 21.43
N ARG A 87 -7.36 20.16 21.69
CA ARG A 87 -7.72 20.92 22.91
C ARG A 87 -9.22 21.22 22.99
N LEU A 88 -9.88 21.47 21.86
CA LEU A 88 -11.34 21.62 21.84
C LEU A 88 -12.06 20.32 22.22
N THR A 89 -11.56 19.16 21.75
CA THR A 89 -12.18 17.86 22.10
C THR A 89 -12.15 17.52 23.57
N LEU A 90 -11.18 18.03 24.35
CA LEU A 90 -11.11 17.80 25.79
C LEU A 90 -12.30 18.37 26.59
N ASN A 91 -13.12 19.22 25.95
CA ASN A 91 -14.37 19.74 26.54
C ASN A 91 -15.57 18.80 26.30
N ILE A 92 -15.38 17.69 25.61
CA ILE A 92 -16.42 16.72 25.25
C ILE A 92 -15.96 15.36 25.78
N ALA A 93 -16.86 14.62 26.43
CA ALA A 93 -16.54 13.26 26.87
C ALA A 93 -16.17 12.38 25.66
N PRO A 94 -15.07 11.61 25.71
CA PRO A 94 -14.70 10.72 24.62
C PRO A 94 -15.79 9.67 24.39
N TRP A 95 -15.98 9.27 23.13
CA TRP A 95 -16.90 8.18 22.81
C TRP A 95 -16.31 6.83 23.25
N ALA A 96 -17.14 5.95 23.81
CA ALA A 96 -16.67 4.71 24.43
C ALA A 96 -16.02 3.73 23.44
N ASP A 97 -16.49 3.70 22.18
CA ASP A 97 -15.95 2.78 21.17
C ASP A 97 -14.69 3.32 20.47
N ASP A 98 -14.52 4.65 20.39
CA ASP A 98 -13.35 5.30 19.79
C ASP A 98 -13.14 6.71 20.35
N ALA A 99 -12.09 6.88 21.15
CA ALA A 99 -11.74 8.17 21.76
C ALA A 99 -11.36 9.26 20.75
N ARG A 100 -11.01 8.89 19.51
CA ARG A 100 -10.60 9.83 18.45
C ARG A 100 -11.78 10.45 17.73
N LEU A 101 -13.00 9.94 17.91
CA LEU A 101 -14.19 10.31 17.13
C LEU A 101 -14.35 11.84 16.98
N TRP A 102 -14.36 12.56 18.11
CA TRP A 102 -14.57 14.01 18.09
C TRP A 102 -13.43 14.76 17.42
N PHE A 103 -12.19 14.27 17.55
CA PHE A 103 -11.03 14.85 16.89
C PHE A 103 -11.13 14.68 15.38
N ILE A 104 -11.47 13.47 14.92
CA ILE A 104 -11.67 13.15 13.50
C ILE A 104 -12.79 14.01 12.91
N LEU A 105 -13.93 14.14 13.59
CA LEU A 105 -15.04 14.96 13.11
C LEU A 105 -14.69 16.45 13.04
N LEU A 106 -13.97 16.99 14.03
CA LEU A 106 -13.54 18.39 14.02
C LEU A 106 -12.49 18.65 12.92
N MET A 107 -11.41 17.87 12.88
CA MET A 107 -10.36 18.02 11.87
C MET A 107 -10.85 17.74 10.46
N GLY A 108 -11.59 16.65 10.27
CA GLY A 108 -12.23 16.30 9.00
C GLY A 108 -13.26 17.35 8.57
N GLY A 109 -13.97 17.97 9.51
CA GLY A 109 -14.84 19.11 9.25
C GLY A 109 -14.08 20.31 8.69
N VAL A 110 -12.90 20.62 9.25
CA VAL A 110 -12.02 21.66 8.69
C VAL A 110 -11.55 21.28 7.29
N PHE A 111 -11.14 20.03 7.05
CA PHE A 111 -10.74 19.58 5.72
C PHE A 111 -11.89 19.67 4.71
N LEU A 112 -13.11 19.36 5.12
CA LEU A 112 -14.32 19.54 4.31
C LEU A 112 -14.55 21.01 3.92
N LEU A 113 -14.33 21.96 4.83
CA LEU A 113 -14.45 23.39 4.50
C LEU A 113 -13.47 23.80 3.39
N PHE A 114 -12.23 23.31 3.44
CA PHE A 114 -11.25 23.54 2.37
C PHE A 114 -11.62 22.82 1.08
N GLU A 115 -12.19 21.62 1.13
CA GLU A 115 -12.71 20.91 -0.05
C GLU A 115 -13.89 21.65 -0.71
N VAL A 116 -14.77 22.25 0.08
CA VAL A 116 -15.81 23.16 -0.42
C VAL A 116 -15.16 24.37 -1.08
N GLY A 117 -14.13 24.94 -0.46
CA GLY A 117 -13.32 26.00 -1.05
C GLY A 117 -12.72 25.61 -2.42
N ASN A 118 -12.15 24.40 -2.53
CA ASN A 118 -11.63 23.84 -3.77
C ASN A 118 -12.70 23.76 -4.86
N PHE A 119 -13.88 23.26 -4.51
CA PHE A 119 -15.03 23.19 -5.42
C PHE A 119 -15.47 24.59 -5.91
N VAL A 120 -15.57 25.57 -5.01
CA VAL A 120 -15.93 26.95 -5.36
C VAL A 120 -14.87 27.59 -6.26
N LEU A 121 -13.58 27.40 -5.95
CA LEU A 121 -12.48 27.92 -6.75
C LEU A 121 -12.45 27.29 -8.15
N LEU A 122 -12.69 25.98 -8.26
CA LEU A 122 -12.82 25.31 -9.56
C LEU A 122 -14.00 25.86 -10.37
N SER A 123 -15.14 26.14 -9.75
CA SER A 123 -16.27 26.82 -10.41
C SER A 123 -15.87 28.18 -10.96
N ARG A 124 -15.14 28.98 -10.19
CA ARG A 124 -14.65 30.30 -10.62
C ARG A 124 -13.65 30.19 -11.77
N LEU A 125 -12.67 29.29 -11.65
CA LEU A 125 -11.66 29.04 -12.68
C LEU A 125 -12.31 28.52 -13.97
N ALA A 126 -13.23 27.57 -13.89
CA ALA A 126 -13.93 27.03 -15.05
C ALA A 126 -14.71 28.12 -15.81
N ARG A 127 -15.39 29.03 -15.11
CA ARG A 127 -16.08 30.17 -15.74
C ARG A 127 -15.13 31.17 -16.39
N ARG A 128 -13.86 31.24 -15.97
CA ARG A 128 -12.82 32.05 -16.62
C ARG A 128 -12.24 31.38 -17.87
N LEU A 129 -12.24 30.05 -17.89
CA LEU A 129 -11.66 29.26 -18.97
C LEU A 129 -12.67 28.95 -20.09
N PHE A 130 -13.94 28.87 -19.77
CA PHE A 130 -15.00 28.44 -20.69
C PHE A 130 -16.16 29.44 -20.72
N SER A 131 -16.60 29.79 -21.92
CA SER A 131 -17.81 30.59 -22.14
C SER A 131 -19.10 29.76 -22.06
N GLU A 132 -19.02 28.46 -22.38
CA GLU A 132 -20.18 27.57 -22.41
C GLU A 132 -20.55 27.06 -21.00
N PRO A 133 -21.76 27.36 -20.49
CA PRO A 133 -22.18 26.92 -19.14
C PRO A 133 -22.16 25.40 -18.95
N ARG A 134 -22.48 24.62 -19.99
CA ARG A 134 -22.46 23.15 -19.94
C ARG A 134 -21.07 22.60 -19.65
N THR A 135 -20.03 23.23 -20.20
CA THR A 135 -18.64 22.82 -19.95
C THR A 135 -18.24 23.12 -18.51
N VAL A 136 -18.67 24.26 -17.95
CA VAL A 136 -18.48 24.58 -16.52
C VAL A 136 -19.18 23.54 -15.63
N THR A 137 -20.45 23.25 -15.89
CA THR A 137 -21.22 22.23 -15.16
C THR A 137 -20.53 20.85 -15.22
N ARG A 138 -19.96 20.49 -16.37
CA ARG A 138 -19.21 19.23 -16.52
C ARG A 138 -17.94 19.18 -15.66
N VAL A 139 -17.16 20.26 -15.57
CA VAL A 139 -16.00 20.33 -14.65
C VAL A 139 -16.43 20.04 -13.22
N LEU A 140 -17.55 20.64 -12.79
CA LEU A 140 -18.06 20.49 -11.43
C LEU A 140 -18.54 19.07 -11.14
N TRP A 141 -19.28 18.44 -12.06
CA TRP A 141 -19.66 17.04 -11.92
C TRP A 141 -18.47 16.09 -11.89
N LEU A 142 -17.49 16.32 -12.77
CA LEU A 142 -16.26 15.53 -12.78
C LEU A 142 -15.54 15.65 -11.42
N TYR A 143 -15.30 16.86 -10.90
CA TYR A 143 -14.64 17.02 -9.60
C TYR A 143 -15.44 16.42 -8.45
N ALA A 144 -16.77 16.61 -8.45
CA ALA A 144 -17.63 16.11 -7.40
C ALA A 144 -17.59 14.58 -7.30
N GLY A 145 -17.52 13.89 -8.45
CA GLY A 145 -17.48 12.43 -8.53
C GLY A 145 -16.08 11.80 -8.46
N LEU A 146 -14.99 12.59 -8.39
CA LEU A 146 -13.65 12.03 -8.22
C LEU A 146 -13.48 11.42 -6.83
N PHE A 147 -12.99 10.18 -6.79
CA PHE A 147 -12.68 9.47 -5.55
C PHE A 147 -11.49 10.07 -4.77
N PRO A 148 -10.33 10.40 -5.39
CA PRO A 148 -9.15 10.80 -4.61
C PRO A 148 -9.32 12.03 -3.71
N PRO A 149 -10.05 13.10 -4.09
CA PRO A 149 -10.32 14.23 -3.19
C PRO A 149 -11.13 13.81 -1.94
N VAL A 150 -12.08 12.89 -2.09
CA VAL A 150 -12.88 12.37 -0.97
C VAL A 150 -12.00 11.50 -0.07
N TYR A 151 -11.22 10.61 -0.66
CA TYR A 151 -10.28 9.75 0.07
C TYR A 151 -9.23 10.57 0.84
N ALA A 152 -8.65 11.59 0.21
CA ALA A 152 -7.68 12.46 0.85
C ALA A 152 -8.28 13.24 2.03
N MET A 153 -9.50 13.78 1.87
CA MET A 153 -10.21 14.48 2.94
C MET A 153 -10.42 13.62 4.19
N LEU A 154 -10.56 12.29 4.04
CA LEU A 154 -10.75 11.36 5.14
C LEU A 154 -9.47 11.03 5.93
N GLY A 155 -8.30 11.57 5.56
CA GLY A 155 -7.09 11.22 6.30
C GLY A 155 -5.88 12.12 6.13
N PHE A 156 -5.90 13.10 5.23
CA PHE A 156 -4.74 13.90 4.87
C PHE A 156 -5.13 15.37 4.64
N PHE A 157 -4.25 16.30 5.01
CA PHE A 157 -4.50 17.74 4.81
C PHE A 157 -4.17 18.23 3.39
N ASP A 158 -3.91 17.35 2.43
CA ASP A 158 -3.49 17.71 1.07
C ASP A 158 -4.53 18.59 0.34
N GLY A 159 -5.82 18.41 0.63
CA GLY A 159 -6.90 19.27 0.13
C GLY A 159 -6.78 20.73 0.60
N VAL A 160 -6.20 20.98 1.78
CA VAL A 160 -5.92 22.33 2.29
C VAL A 160 -4.81 22.99 1.48
N ALA A 161 -3.74 22.25 1.14
CA ALA A 161 -2.68 22.77 0.28
C ALA A 161 -3.18 23.03 -1.15
N LEU A 162 -4.06 22.17 -1.68
CA LEU A 162 -4.71 22.37 -2.97
C LEU A 162 -5.52 23.69 -3.00
N PHE A 163 -6.22 24.01 -1.91
CA PHE A 163 -6.98 25.25 -1.81
C PHE A 163 -6.11 26.48 -2.03
N PHE A 164 -4.93 26.53 -1.42
CA PHE A 164 -4.01 27.65 -1.62
C PHE A 164 -3.41 27.70 -3.03
N ILE A 165 -3.19 26.55 -3.69
CA ILE A 165 -2.79 26.50 -5.11
C ILE A 165 -3.87 27.12 -6.00
N LEU A 166 -5.13 26.68 -5.84
CA LEU A 166 -6.26 27.15 -6.64
C LEU A 166 -6.61 28.60 -6.33
N LEU A 167 -6.52 29.02 -5.07
CA LEU A 167 -6.76 30.40 -4.63
C LEU A 167 -5.71 31.33 -5.21
N ALA A 168 -4.43 30.97 -5.13
CA ALA A 168 -3.35 31.73 -5.72
C ALA A 168 -3.54 31.89 -7.24
N LEU A 169 -3.92 30.83 -7.94
CA LEU A 169 -4.21 30.86 -9.38
C LEU A 169 -5.42 31.75 -9.72
N ASP A 170 -6.55 31.59 -9.03
CA ASP A 170 -7.76 32.39 -9.27
C ASP A 170 -7.53 33.88 -8.98
N LEU A 171 -6.81 34.23 -7.91
CA LEU A 171 -6.44 35.60 -7.58
C LEU A 171 -5.44 36.20 -8.59
N LEU A 172 -4.46 35.40 -9.04
CA LEU A 172 -3.55 35.81 -10.11
C LEU A 172 -4.36 36.12 -11.37
N LEU A 173 -5.34 35.27 -11.72
CA LEU A 173 -6.27 35.46 -12.85
C LEU A 173 -7.22 36.64 -12.71
N GLN A 174 -7.37 37.17 -11.50
CA GLN A 174 -8.08 38.43 -11.21
C GLN A 174 -7.17 39.65 -11.18
N GLU A 175 -5.88 39.50 -11.49
CA GLU A 175 -4.88 40.57 -11.37
C GLU A 175 -4.74 41.09 -9.92
N ARG A 176 -5.21 40.32 -8.93
CA ARG A 176 -5.04 40.58 -7.49
C ARG A 176 -3.71 40.01 -7.01
N ARG A 177 -2.62 40.52 -7.58
CA ARG A 177 -1.26 39.96 -7.42
C ARG A 177 -0.81 39.81 -5.96
N SER A 178 -1.04 40.81 -5.12
CA SER A 178 -0.59 40.79 -3.72
C SER A 178 -1.32 39.73 -2.90
N LEU A 179 -2.63 39.58 -3.10
CA LEU A 179 -3.42 38.54 -2.45
C LEU A 179 -3.04 37.14 -2.97
N SER A 180 -2.75 37.02 -4.27
CA SER A 180 -2.22 35.78 -4.85
C SER A 180 -0.88 35.40 -4.21
N ALA A 181 0.07 36.33 -4.10
CA ALA A 181 1.36 36.10 -3.45
C ALA A 181 1.21 35.72 -1.97
N ALA A 182 0.34 36.43 -1.23
CA ALA A 182 0.04 36.09 0.16
C ALA A 182 -0.57 34.68 0.28
N ALA A 183 -1.49 34.30 -0.61
CA ALA A 183 -2.05 32.94 -0.64
C ALA A 183 -0.98 31.87 -0.89
N VAL A 184 0.01 32.14 -1.76
CA VAL A 184 1.17 31.25 -1.94
C VAL A 184 1.96 31.13 -0.63
N GLY A 185 2.27 32.24 0.03
CA GLY A 185 3.04 32.22 1.28
C GLY A 185 2.33 31.50 2.43
N VAL A 186 1.04 31.75 2.62
CA VAL A 186 0.21 31.01 3.60
C VAL A 186 0.14 29.53 3.22
N GLY A 187 -0.03 29.21 1.94
CA GLY A 187 -0.03 27.84 1.45
C GLY A 187 1.27 27.10 1.73
N VAL A 188 2.43 27.74 1.54
CA VAL A 188 3.76 27.19 1.89
C VAL A 188 3.84 26.85 3.38
N MET A 189 3.17 27.62 4.23
CA MET A 189 3.08 27.40 5.68
C MET A 189 2.06 26.33 6.09
N VAL A 190 1.25 25.82 5.16
CA VAL A 190 0.44 24.59 5.30
C VAL A 190 1.23 23.37 4.83
N LYS A 191 1.83 23.47 3.64
CA LYS A 191 2.68 22.44 3.02
C LYS A 191 3.61 23.15 2.04
N VAL A 192 4.80 22.64 1.75
CA VAL A 192 5.73 23.37 0.85
C VAL A 192 5.24 23.47 -0.61
N ILE A 193 4.35 22.55 -1.03
CA ILE A 193 3.91 22.36 -2.43
C ILE A 193 3.29 23.60 -3.10
N PRO A 194 2.43 24.43 -2.46
CA PRO A 194 1.87 25.64 -3.07
C PRO A 194 2.92 26.66 -3.55
N GLY A 195 4.17 26.55 -3.09
CA GLY A 195 5.31 27.29 -3.64
C GLY A 195 5.52 27.11 -5.15
N LEU A 196 5.01 26.02 -5.75
CA LEU A 196 5.01 25.81 -7.20
C LEU A 196 4.33 26.94 -8.00
N MET A 197 3.48 27.73 -7.35
CA MET A 197 2.82 28.87 -7.98
C MET A 197 3.73 30.09 -8.17
N LEU A 198 4.88 30.17 -7.49
CA LEU A 198 5.86 31.26 -7.67
C LEU A 198 6.34 31.36 -9.13
N PRO A 199 6.89 30.30 -9.76
CA PRO A 199 7.30 30.39 -11.16
C PRO A 199 6.11 30.56 -12.12
N VAL A 200 4.93 30.02 -11.81
CA VAL A 200 3.72 30.23 -12.63
C VAL A 200 3.33 31.71 -12.66
N ALA A 201 3.31 32.36 -11.49
CA ALA A 201 3.04 33.78 -11.37
C ALA A 201 4.14 34.62 -12.02
N ALA A 202 5.41 34.28 -11.80
CA ALA A 202 6.54 34.97 -12.41
C ALA A 202 6.44 34.95 -13.94
N ARG A 203 6.13 33.79 -14.54
CA ARG A 203 6.00 33.66 -15.99
C ARG A 203 4.91 34.56 -16.55
N ARG A 204 3.75 34.58 -15.89
CA ARG A 204 2.62 35.41 -16.31
C ARG A 204 2.91 36.90 -16.14
N LEU A 205 3.38 37.32 -14.96
CA LEU A 205 3.66 38.72 -14.67
C LEU A 205 4.73 39.28 -15.61
N TRP A 206 5.77 38.48 -15.87
CA TRP A 206 6.76 38.78 -16.88
C TRP A 206 6.12 38.99 -18.25
N TYR A 207 5.29 38.06 -18.71
CA TYR A 207 4.62 38.18 -20.01
C TYR A 207 3.74 39.43 -20.13
N LEU A 208 2.97 39.77 -19.09
CA LEU A 208 2.09 40.94 -19.09
C LEU A 208 2.87 42.26 -19.17
N HIS A 209 4.07 42.31 -18.59
CA HIS A 209 4.89 43.52 -18.51
C HIS A 209 6.12 43.51 -19.42
N ARG A 210 6.30 42.49 -20.27
CA ARG A 210 7.49 42.28 -21.13
C ARG A 210 7.82 43.41 -22.10
N LYS A 211 6.93 44.39 -22.29
CA LYS A 211 7.21 45.61 -23.05
C LYS A 211 8.27 46.48 -22.37
N ASN A 212 8.38 46.39 -21.04
CA ASN A 212 9.41 47.04 -20.24
C ASN A 212 9.99 46.03 -19.25
N ASN A 213 11.23 45.59 -19.49
CA ASN A 213 11.90 44.60 -18.65
C ASN A 213 12.03 45.05 -17.19
N ARG A 214 12.16 46.36 -16.92
CA ARG A 214 12.23 46.89 -15.56
C ARG A 214 10.91 46.68 -14.82
N ASP A 215 9.79 46.99 -15.46
CA ASP A 215 8.47 46.81 -14.87
C ASP A 215 8.17 45.33 -14.63
N ALA A 216 8.49 44.47 -15.62
CA ALA A 216 8.39 43.03 -15.47
C ALA A 216 9.20 42.51 -14.27
N GLY A 217 10.45 42.97 -14.11
CA GLY A 217 11.30 42.62 -12.98
C GLY A 217 10.73 43.09 -11.63
N ILE A 218 10.22 44.33 -11.55
CA ILE A 218 9.58 44.87 -10.33
C ILE A 218 8.35 44.05 -9.95
N GLU A 219 7.49 43.73 -10.92
CA GLU A 219 6.25 42.98 -10.68
C GLU A 219 6.52 41.57 -10.17
N VAL A 220 7.48 40.86 -10.78
CA VAL A 220 7.91 39.54 -10.30
C VAL A 220 8.58 39.65 -8.92
N GLY A 221 9.46 40.64 -8.74
CA GLY A 221 10.15 40.89 -7.47
C GLY A 221 9.17 41.16 -6.32
N LEU A 222 8.19 42.05 -6.52
CA LEU A 222 7.15 42.34 -5.53
C LEU A 222 6.33 41.09 -5.20
N TYR A 223 5.99 40.27 -6.19
CA TYR A 223 5.27 39.02 -5.95
C TYR A 223 6.07 38.07 -5.04
N VAL A 224 7.36 37.87 -5.33
CA VAL A 224 8.26 37.03 -4.51
C VAL A 224 8.43 37.61 -3.10
N VAL A 225 8.62 38.92 -2.97
CA VAL A 225 8.78 39.60 -1.67
C VAL A 225 7.51 39.45 -0.82
N ILE A 226 6.31 39.63 -1.39
CA ILE A 226 5.06 39.50 -0.64
C ILE A 226 4.84 38.05 -0.19
N ALA A 227 5.10 37.07 -1.06
CA ALA A 227 5.00 35.66 -0.69
C ALA A 227 6.00 35.30 0.41
N GLY A 228 7.25 35.76 0.29
CA GLY A 228 8.29 35.57 1.29
C GLY A 228 7.97 36.24 2.62
N LEU A 229 7.40 37.46 2.60
CA LEU A 229 6.96 38.17 3.80
C LEU A 229 5.82 37.42 4.51
N ALA A 230 4.86 36.87 3.75
CA ALA A 230 3.79 36.06 4.34
C ALA A 230 4.33 34.79 5.02
N VAL A 231 5.29 34.09 4.40
CA VAL A 231 5.99 32.96 5.04
C VAL A 231 6.73 33.43 6.29
N PHE A 232 7.51 34.52 6.19
CA PHE A 232 8.31 35.04 7.29
C PHE A 232 7.46 35.43 8.49
N VAL A 233 6.37 36.18 8.29
CA VAL A 233 5.48 36.61 9.37
C VAL A 233 4.84 35.43 10.10
N LEU A 234 4.44 34.39 9.36
CA LEU A 234 3.85 33.18 9.95
C LEU A 234 4.89 32.29 10.63
N LEU A 235 6.13 32.30 10.16
CA LEU A 235 7.23 31.53 10.74
C LEU A 235 7.90 32.25 11.93
N LEU A 236 7.77 33.58 12.01
CA LEU A 236 8.45 34.44 12.99
C LEU A 236 8.22 34.01 14.44
N PRO A 237 7.01 33.65 14.91
CA PRO A 237 6.83 33.19 16.29
C PRO A 237 7.71 31.97 16.63
N PHE A 238 7.86 31.04 15.70
CA PHE A 238 8.66 29.83 15.89
C PHE A 238 10.16 30.10 15.84
N LEU A 239 10.58 31.05 14.99
CA LEU A 239 11.97 31.51 14.95
C LEU A 239 12.38 32.24 16.24
N LEU A 240 11.44 32.93 16.90
CA LEU A 240 11.69 33.62 18.16
C LEU A 240 11.68 32.66 19.37
N LEU A 241 10.87 31.60 19.33
CA LEU A 241 10.72 30.67 20.45
C LEU A 241 11.74 29.52 20.43
N GLY A 242 12.12 29.04 19.24
CA GLY A 242 13.00 27.88 19.11
C GLY A 242 13.45 27.66 17.67
N PRO A 243 14.37 28.49 17.14
CA PRO A 243 14.83 28.42 15.76
C PRO A 243 15.47 27.07 15.40
N GLU A 244 16.03 26.34 16.37
CA GLU A 244 16.58 25.00 16.21
C GLU A 244 15.54 23.97 15.73
N TRP A 245 14.29 24.07 16.17
CA TRP A 245 13.20 23.19 15.71
C TRP A 245 12.82 23.48 14.27
N VAL A 246 12.85 24.76 13.88
CA VAL A 246 12.63 25.17 12.49
C VAL A 246 13.77 24.68 11.59
N LEU A 247 15.02 24.75 12.06
CA LEU A 247 16.18 24.21 11.34
C LEU A 247 16.12 22.69 11.19
N ALA A 248 15.62 21.96 12.21
CA ALA A 248 15.40 20.52 12.12
C ALA A 248 14.34 20.17 11.06
N PHE A 249 13.24 20.93 10.94
CA PHE A 249 12.29 20.77 9.83
C PHE A 249 12.94 20.90 8.45
N PHE A 250 13.76 21.95 8.22
CA PHE A 250 14.43 22.12 6.93
C PHE A 250 15.42 20.99 6.62
N ARG A 251 16.13 20.50 7.64
CA ARG A 251 17.00 19.32 7.52
C ARG A 251 16.19 18.07 7.22
N ALA A 252 15.04 17.88 7.85
CA ALA A 252 14.16 16.75 7.58
C ALA A 252 13.64 16.79 6.13
N VAL A 253 13.11 17.93 5.66
CA VAL A 253 12.60 18.06 4.29
C VAL A 253 13.68 17.78 3.23
N SER A 254 14.93 18.19 3.48
CA SER A 254 16.04 17.98 2.53
C SER A 254 16.73 16.61 2.65
N GLY A 255 16.83 16.08 3.87
CA GLY A 255 17.55 14.87 4.23
C GLY A 255 16.80 13.56 4.00
N ARG A 256 15.54 13.60 3.58
CA ARG A 256 14.80 12.39 3.22
C ARG A 256 15.38 11.69 1.98
N ALA A 257 15.34 10.37 2.03
CA ALA A 257 15.57 9.50 0.88
C ALA A 257 14.36 9.49 -0.07
N SER A 258 14.44 8.75 -1.17
CA SER A 258 13.32 8.62 -2.11
C SER A 258 12.27 7.63 -1.58
N TRP A 259 11.02 7.72 -2.04
CA TRP A 259 9.99 6.72 -1.74
C TRP A 259 8.89 6.77 -2.78
N GLU A 260 8.27 5.63 -3.10
CA GLU A 260 7.09 5.55 -4.00
C GLU A 260 7.31 6.21 -5.37
N THR A 261 8.54 6.43 -5.80
CA THR A 261 8.89 7.08 -7.08
C THR A 261 9.79 6.18 -7.90
N VAL A 262 9.98 6.52 -9.18
CA VAL A 262 10.96 5.82 -10.03
C VAL A 262 12.36 5.86 -9.42
N TRP A 263 12.67 6.91 -8.65
CA TRP A 263 13.91 7.06 -7.91
C TRP A 263 14.04 5.99 -6.82
N ALA A 264 12.97 5.74 -6.05
CA ALA A 264 12.94 4.72 -5.02
C ALA A 264 13.13 3.31 -5.57
N VAL A 265 12.45 3.01 -6.69
CA VAL A 265 12.61 1.71 -7.37
C VAL A 265 14.04 1.52 -7.87
N ILE A 266 14.67 2.57 -8.43
CA ILE A 266 16.08 2.51 -8.86
C ILE A 266 17.03 2.29 -7.67
N GLU A 267 16.70 2.88 -6.51
CA GLU A 267 17.46 2.71 -5.26
C GLU A 267 17.11 1.40 -4.51
N GLY A 268 16.24 0.55 -5.07
CA GLY A 268 15.84 -0.74 -4.47
C GLY A 268 14.93 -0.61 -3.25
N TYR A 269 14.28 0.55 -3.06
CA TYR A 269 13.36 0.81 -1.95
C TYR A 269 11.90 0.71 -2.39
N TYR A 270 11.15 -0.14 -1.67
CA TYR A 270 9.76 -0.46 -1.98
C TYR A 270 8.79 -0.16 -0.82
N GLY A 271 9.22 0.64 0.14
CA GLY A 271 8.39 1.13 1.24
C GLY A 271 7.73 2.48 0.94
N PHE A 272 6.83 2.90 1.83
CA PHE A 272 6.22 4.23 1.80
C PHE A 272 7.07 5.27 2.53
N GLY A 273 6.71 6.54 2.35
CA GLY A 273 7.48 7.67 2.88
C GLY A 273 7.30 7.94 4.37
N VAL A 274 8.04 7.23 5.22
CA VAL A 274 8.16 7.58 6.66
C VAL A 274 9.31 8.58 6.87
N VAL A 275 9.22 9.38 7.93
CA VAL A 275 10.33 10.22 8.42
C VAL A 275 10.88 9.59 9.68
N LEU A 276 12.15 9.19 9.65
CA LEU A 276 12.87 8.72 10.83
C LEU A 276 13.43 9.90 11.63
N GLY A 277 13.97 9.58 12.80
CA GLY A 277 14.64 10.53 13.69
C GLY A 277 13.82 10.85 14.93
N ASP A 278 14.53 11.26 15.97
CA ASP A 278 13.93 11.70 17.22
C ASP A 278 13.38 13.14 17.05
N ARG A 279 12.05 13.27 17.08
CA ARG A 279 11.36 14.56 16.97
C ARG A 279 11.66 15.50 18.16
N LEU A 280 12.06 14.95 19.32
CA LEU A 280 12.47 15.70 20.50
C LEU A 280 13.96 16.10 20.47
N ASN A 281 14.70 15.65 19.45
CA ASN A 281 16.09 16.05 19.25
C ASN A 281 16.19 17.13 18.17
N PRO A 282 16.44 18.40 18.52
CA PRO A 282 16.56 19.46 17.54
C PRO A 282 17.85 19.32 16.71
N ALA A 283 18.81 18.48 17.11
CA ALA A 283 20.04 18.23 16.37
C ALA A 283 19.96 17.04 15.41
N GLU A 284 18.79 16.40 15.24
CA GLU A 284 18.60 15.22 14.40
C GLU A 284 19.12 15.40 12.95
N THR A 285 19.66 14.32 12.38
CA THR A 285 20.17 14.25 11.00
C THR A 285 19.81 12.96 10.29
N SER A 286 19.33 11.95 11.01
CA SER A 286 19.04 10.60 10.50
C SER A 286 17.57 10.47 10.08
N PHE A 287 17.19 11.17 9.01
CA PHE A 287 15.81 11.19 8.50
C PHE A 287 15.52 10.12 7.45
N ALA A 288 16.57 9.60 6.81
CA ALA A 288 16.46 8.71 5.67
C ALA A 288 16.07 7.29 6.09
N VAL A 289 15.00 6.77 5.50
CA VAL A 289 14.51 5.39 5.72
C VAL A 289 15.35 4.31 5.02
N HIS A 290 16.14 4.72 4.01
CA HIS A 290 17.10 3.86 3.33
C HIS A 290 18.28 4.71 2.81
N PRO A 291 19.44 4.10 2.50
CA PRO A 291 20.56 4.81 1.88
C PRO A 291 20.18 5.37 0.51
N GLY A 292 20.44 6.66 0.27
CA GLY A 292 20.31 7.27 -1.05
C GLY A 292 21.60 7.12 -1.85
N GLY A 293 21.50 6.60 -3.08
CA GLY A 293 22.64 6.39 -3.99
C GLY A 293 22.62 7.27 -5.24
N LEU A 294 21.48 7.91 -5.54
CA LEU A 294 21.33 8.71 -6.75
C LEU A 294 22.08 10.06 -6.68
N PRO A 295 22.65 10.54 -7.80
CA PRO A 295 23.34 11.82 -7.86
C PRO A 295 22.32 12.98 -7.90
N TRP A 296 21.66 13.25 -6.77
CA TRP A 296 20.57 14.24 -6.67
C TRP A 296 20.94 15.62 -7.20
N GLY A 297 22.22 16.05 -7.08
CA GLY A 297 22.69 17.28 -7.71
C GLY A 297 22.52 17.31 -9.23
N LEU A 298 22.82 16.20 -9.91
CA LEU A 298 22.63 16.06 -11.37
C LEU A 298 21.15 15.93 -11.73
N VAL A 299 20.36 15.19 -10.94
CA VAL A 299 18.90 15.07 -11.16
C VAL A 299 18.24 16.44 -11.05
N THR A 300 18.51 17.19 -9.98
CA THR A 300 18.01 18.56 -9.79
C THR A 300 18.46 19.48 -10.92
N LEU A 301 19.72 19.41 -11.36
CA LEU A 301 20.21 20.21 -12.48
C LEU A 301 19.47 19.88 -13.78
N ALA A 302 19.25 18.60 -14.09
CA ALA A 302 18.53 18.17 -15.29
C ALA A 302 17.09 18.68 -15.31
N PHE A 303 16.36 18.55 -14.20
CA PHE A 303 14.99 19.08 -14.09
C PHE A 303 14.96 20.61 -14.10
N ALA A 304 15.94 21.27 -13.49
CA ALA A 304 16.04 22.73 -13.54
C ALA A 304 16.28 23.24 -14.97
N LEU A 305 17.17 22.59 -15.74
CA LEU A 305 17.42 22.92 -17.14
C LEU A 305 16.19 22.67 -18.01
N LEU A 306 15.53 21.51 -17.85
CA LEU A 306 14.28 21.20 -18.54
C LEU A 306 13.21 22.26 -18.24
N TYR A 307 13.03 22.59 -16.96
CA TYR A 307 12.06 23.59 -16.54
C TYR A 307 12.41 24.99 -17.08
N ALA A 308 13.69 25.37 -17.10
CA ALA A 308 14.14 26.64 -17.68
C ALA A 308 13.86 26.73 -19.19
N VAL A 309 14.08 25.65 -19.94
CA VAL A 309 13.73 25.57 -21.36
C VAL A 309 12.22 25.76 -21.55
N LEU A 310 11.39 25.07 -20.77
CA LEU A 310 9.93 25.19 -20.85
C LEU A 310 9.44 26.57 -20.40
N PHE A 311 10.05 27.15 -19.36
CA PHE A 311 9.72 28.46 -18.82
C PHE A 311 10.02 29.59 -19.82
N THR A 312 11.08 29.47 -20.61
CA THR A 312 11.48 30.50 -21.58
C THR A 312 10.68 30.43 -22.88
N ARG A 313 10.07 29.28 -23.22
CA ARG A 313 9.27 29.12 -24.44
C ARG A 313 8.09 30.08 -24.51
N ASN A 314 7.88 30.65 -25.69
CA ASN A 314 6.82 31.62 -25.94
C ASN A 314 5.43 30.97 -25.95
N ALA A 315 4.52 31.49 -25.16
CA ALA A 315 3.09 31.21 -25.19
C ALA A 315 2.31 32.48 -24.79
N ASP A 316 1.02 32.54 -25.11
CA ASP A 316 0.19 33.71 -24.79
C ASP A 316 -0.33 33.63 -23.35
N TYR A 317 0.43 34.13 -22.38
CA TYR A 317 0.07 34.07 -20.96
C TYR A 317 -0.93 35.15 -20.51
N SER A 318 -1.48 35.96 -21.44
CA SER A 318 -2.68 36.75 -21.11
C SER A 318 -3.93 35.88 -21.06
N ARG A 319 -3.92 34.72 -21.72
CA ARG A 319 -5.05 33.78 -21.75
C ARG A 319 -5.10 32.96 -20.47
N PRO A 320 -6.22 32.98 -19.72
CA PRO A 320 -6.39 32.19 -18.50
C PRO A 320 -6.06 30.70 -18.65
N LYS A 321 -6.51 30.10 -19.76
CA LYS A 321 -6.29 28.69 -20.06
C LYS A 321 -4.79 28.34 -20.15
N ASN A 322 -3.97 29.22 -20.71
CA ASN A 322 -2.53 28.98 -20.84
C ASN A 322 -1.82 29.07 -19.49
N VAL A 323 -2.23 30.00 -18.62
CA VAL A 323 -1.70 30.07 -17.25
C VAL A 323 -2.06 28.81 -16.46
N ALA A 324 -3.31 28.33 -16.58
CA ALA A 324 -3.74 27.08 -15.95
C ALA A 324 -3.03 25.84 -16.52
N ALA A 325 -2.80 25.78 -17.84
CA ALA A 325 -2.02 24.71 -18.47
C ALA A 325 -0.56 24.70 -18.00
N PHE A 326 0.05 25.87 -17.86
CA PHE A 326 1.41 25.98 -17.33
C PHE A 326 1.48 25.60 -15.84
N ALA A 327 0.46 25.92 -15.04
CA ALA A 327 0.34 25.44 -13.67
C ALA A 327 0.25 23.90 -13.61
N GLY A 328 -0.62 23.29 -14.42
CA GLY A 328 -0.72 21.84 -14.53
C GLY A 328 0.59 21.17 -14.98
N LEU A 329 1.29 21.75 -15.96
CA LEU A 329 2.60 21.29 -16.41
C LEU A 329 3.66 21.39 -15.30
N THR A 330 3.66 22.48 -14.54
CA THR A 330 4.55 22.68 -13.40
C THR A 330 4.30 21.62 -12.32
N THR A 331 3.03 21.31 -12.02
CA THR A 331 2.66 20.23 -11.08
C THR A 331 3.16 18.87 -11.57
N VAL A 332 2.99 18.55 -12.86
CA VAL A 332 3.51 17.28 -13.43
C VAL A 332 5.02 17.16 -13.27
N LEU A 333 5.77 18.22 -13.61
CA LEU A 333 7.23 18.21 -13.51
C LEU A 333 7.69 18.10 -12.06
N LEU A 334 6.99 18.73 -11.12
CA LEU A 334 7.26 18.58 -9.69
C LEU A 334 7.05 17.13 -9.22
N LEU A 335 5.96 16.48 -9.63
CA LEU A 335 5.68 15.09 -9.26
C LEU A 335 6.68 14.09 -9.87
N LEU A 336 7.22 14.38 -11.06
CA LEU A 336 8.29 13.57 -11.67
C LEU A 336 9.65 13.81 -11.01
N TYR A 337 9.90 15.05 -10.56
CA TYR A 337 11.16 15.46 -9.93
C TYR A 337 11.30 14.99 -8.48
N ASN A 338 10.23 15.07 -7.69
CA ASN A 338 10.29 14.87 -6.24
C ASN A 338 10.92 13.52 -5.87
N LYS A 339 11.73 13.52 -4.79
CA LYS A 339 12.26 12.30 -4.18
C LYS A 339 11.14 11.32 -3.81
N GLY A 340 10.04 11.88 -3.31
CA GLY A 340 8.93 11.13 -2.75
C GLY A 340 7.60 11.45 -3.40
N TYR A 341 6.77 10.43 -3.52
CA TYR A 341 5.36 10.53 -3.88
C TYR A 341 4.52 9.90 -2.76
N SER A 342 3.31 10.38 -2.55
CA SER A 342 2.34 9.65 -1.72
C SER A 342 0.98 9.68 -2.39
N PRO A 343 0.10 8.69 -2.20
CA PRO A 343 -1.12 8.54 -2.98
C PRO A 343 -2.00 9.80 -2.95
N GLN A 344 -2.07 10.47 -1.81
CA GLN A 344 -2.82 11.70 -1.63
C GLN A 344 -2.31 12.87 -2.49
N PHE A 345 -1.07 12.86 -2.98
CA PHE A 345 -0.53 13.94 -3.85
C PHE A 345 -1.25 14.03 -5.19
N LEU A 346 -1.97 12.98 -5.57
CA LEU A 346 -2.80 12.99 -6.77
C LEU A 346 -3.82 14.14 -6.78
N VAL A 347 -4.27 14.60 -5.61
CA VAL A 347 -5.22 15.75 -5.51
C VAL A 347 -4.63 17.05 -6.05
N TYR A 348 -3.31 17.21 -6.13
CA TYR A 348 -2.69 18.40 -6.71
C TYR A 348 -2.82 18.45 -8.23
N LEU A 349 -2.93 17.30 -8.89
CA LEU A 349 -2.91 17.19 -10.35
C LEU A 349 -4.32 17.08 -10.94
N LEU A 350 -5.19 16.25 -10.35
CA LEU A 350 -6.52 15.96 -10.91
C LEU A 350 -7.38 17.21 -11.20
N PRO A 351 -7.39 18.26 -10.36
CA PRO A 351 -8.11 19.49 -10.64
C PRO A 351 -7.70 20.12 -11.98
N PHE A 352 -6.42 20.12 -12.33
CA PHE A 352 -5.94 20.64 -13.60
C PHE A 352 -6.34 19.74 -14.78
N VAL A 353 -6.30 18.41 -14.60
CA VAL A 353 -6.71 17.45 -15.64
C VAL A 353 -8.17 17.70 -16.06
N ILE A 354 -9.09 17.76 -15.09
CA ILE A 354 -10.52 17.95 -15.40
C ILE A 354 -10.85 19.40 -15.79
N LEU A 355 -10.11 20.39 -15.28
CA LEU A 355 -10.30 21.79 -15.64
C LEU A 355 -9.85 22.07 -17.08
N LEU A 356 -8.76 21.45 -17.54
CA LEU A 356 -8.20 21.67 -18.87
C LEU A 356 -8.77 20.70 -19.92
N MET A 357 -9.20 19.51 -19.50
CA MET A 357 -9.81 18.48 -20.35
C MET A 357 -11.13 17.94 -19.75
N PRO A 358 -12.20 18.75 -19.68
CA PRO A 358 -13.52 18.32 -19.18
C PRO A 358 -14.25 17.45 -20.23
N ASN A 359 -13.70 16.28 -20.54
CA ASN A 359 -14.22 15.33 -21.51
C ASN A 359 -13.73 13.91 -21.17
N GLY A 360 -14.07 12.93 -22.02
CA GLY A 360 -13.65 11.54 -21.84
C GLY A 360 -12.15 11.35 -21.71
N ARG A 361 -11.33 12.15 -22.41
CA ARG A 361 -9.86 12.08 -22.34
C ARG A 361 -9.33 12.44 -20.95
N GLY A 362 -9.78 13.57 -20.38
CA GLY A 362 -9.38 13.94 -19.02
C GLY A 362 -9.89 12.95 -17.98
N LEU A 363 -11.11 12.43 -18.16
CA LEU A 363 -11.66 11.38 -17.30
C LEU A 363 -10.83 10.10 -17.36
N THR A 364 -10.39 9.65 -18.53
CA THR A 364 -9.52 8.46 -18.67
C THR A 364 -8.23 8.61 -17.89
N TYR A 365 -7.52 9.74 -18.02
CA TYR A 365 -6.31 9.99 -17.22
C TYR A 365 -6.59 9.99 -15.72
N ALA A 366 -7.67 10.64 -15.30
CA ALA A 366 -8.06 10.69 -13.89
C ALA A 366 -8.37 9.29 -13.32
N LEU A 367 -9.07 8.45 -14.07
CA LEU A 367 -9.41 7.09 -13.66
C LEU A 367 -8.20 6.16 -13.65
N ILE A 368 -7.31 6.24 -14.65
CA ILE A 368 -6.06 5.45 -14.67
C ILE A 368 -5.20 5.81 -13.45
N LEU A 369 -4.97 7.10 -13.20
CA LEU A 369 -4.18 7.54 -12.06
C LEU A 369 -4.83 7.13 -10.73
N THR A 370 -6.17 7.21 -10.63
CA THR A 370 -6.90 6.74 -9.44
C THR A 370 -6.73 5.24 -9.23
N GLY A 371 -6.86 4.43 -10.28
CA GLY A 371 -6.67 2.98 -10.22
C GLY A 371 -5.25 2.58 -9.81
N LEU A 372 -4.23 3.24 -10.38
CA LEU A 372 -2.83 3.06 -9.97
C LEU A 372 -2.63 3.44 -8.50
N ASN A 373 -3.26 4.53 -8.04
CA ASN A 373 -3.22 4.93 -6.63
C ASN A 373 -3.82 3.87 -5.71
N VAL A 374 -4.92 3.22 -6.10
CA VAL A 374 -5.56 2.14 -5.33
C VAL A 374 -4.72 0.86 -5.31
N LEU A 375 -4.06 0.55 -6.44
CA LEU A 375 -3.10 -0.56 -6.52
C LEU A 375 -1.88 -0.33 -5.62
N GLU A 376 -1.40 0.91 -5.52
CA GLU A 376 -0.35 1.28 -4.56
C GLU A 376 -0.86 1.19 -3.12
N GLN A 377 -1.97 1.88 -2.86
CA GLN A 377 -2.57 1.99 -1.53
C GLN A 377 -4.10 1.83 -1.64
N PRO A 378 -4.68 0.78 -1.05
CA PRO A 378 -4.09 -0.13 -0.06
C PRO A 378 -3.56 -1.47 -0.60
N VAL A 379 -3.70 -1.77 -1.90
CA VAL A 379 -3.45 -3.15 -2.37
C VAL A 379 -2.01 -3.59 -2.15
N TYR A 380 -1.02 -2.85 -2.63
CA TYR A 380 0.37 -3.19 -2.39
C TYR A 380 0.73 -3.05 -0.90
N PHE A 381 0.63 -1.87 -0.30
CA PHE A 381 1.15 -1.66 1.07
C PHE A 381 0.44 -2.43 2.18
N VAL A 382 -0.82 -2.87 1.99
CA VAL A 382 -1.57 -3.59 3.02
C VAL A 382 -1.77 -5.05 2.65
N ILE A 383 -2.22 -5.33 1.43
CA ILE A 383 -2.60 -6.69 1.02
C ILE A 383 -1.38 -7.49 0.53
N LEU A 384 -0.48 -6.87 -0.25
CA LEU A 384 0.65 -7.52 -0.91
C LEU A 384 1.98 -6.72 -0.79
N PRO A 385 2.47 -6.42 0.42
CA PRO A 385 3.66 -5.59 0.64
C PRO A 385 4.94 -6.24 0.12
N ASP A 386 4.95 -7.57 -0.01
CA ASP A 386 6.10 -8.34 -0.50
C ASP A 386 6.14 -8.42 -2.05
N ALA A 387 5.06 -7.99 -2.72
CA ALA A 387 4.95 -8.04 -4.18
C ALA A 387 5.64 -6.83 -4.83
N HIS A 388 6.96 -6.69 -4.69
CA HIS A 388 7.73 -5.53 -5.18
C HIS A 388 7.55 -5.26 -6.69
N TRP A 389 7.24 -6.29 -7.47
CA TRP A 389 6.90 -6.18 -8.89
C TRP A 389 5.64 -5.33 -9.12
N LEU A 390 4.66 -5.39 -8.22
CA LEU A 390 3.40 -4.65 -8.31
C LEU A 390 3.65 -3.16 -8.09
N LEU A 391 4.40 -2.79 -7.04
CA LEU A 391 4.78 -1.39 -6.82
C LEU A 391 5.63 -0.86 -7.98
N THR A 392 6.58 -1.65 -8.49
CA THR A 392 7.38 -1.30 -9.66
C THR A 392 6.50 -0.97 -10.87
N PHE A 393 5.54 -1.85 -11.17
CA PHE A 393 4.58 -1.64 -12.25
C PHE A 393 3.77 -0.35 -12.04
N VAL A 394 3.26 -0.12 -10.83
CA VAL A 394 2.46 1.06 -10.51
C VAL A 394 3.25 2.35 -10.68
N VAL A 395 4.47 2.41 -10.11
CA VAL A 395 5.36 3.56 -10.16
C VAL A 395 5.75 3.91 -11.60
N ILE A 396 6.15 2.92 -12.40
CA ILE A 396 6.52 3.11 -13.81
C ILE A 396 5.31 3.59 -14.61
N SER A 397 4.16 2.93 -14.44
CA SER A 397 2.92 3.30 -15.13
C SER A 397 2.49 4.72 -14.78
N ARG A 398 2.56 5.11 -13.50
CA ARG A 398 2.28 6.49 -13.06
C ARG A 398 3.23 7.48 -13.73
N ALA A 399 4.54 7.21 -13.72
CA ALA A 399 5.52 8.09 -14.35
C ALA A 399 5.25 8.28 -15.85
N VAL A 400 4.91 7.22 -16.58
CA VAL A 400 4.52 7.29 -18.00
C VAL A 400 3.27 8.15 -18.18
N ILE A 401 2.24 7.95 -17.36
CA ILE A 401 1.00 8.74 -17.45
C ILE A 401 1.23 10.21 -17.09
N LEU A 402 2.10 10.50 -16.12
CA LEU A 402 2.51 11.87 -15.79
C LEU A 402 3.25 12.52 -16.96
N LEU A 403 4.19 11.81 -17.61
CA LEU A 403 4.88 12.31 -18.81
C LEU A 403 3.89 12.63 -19.93
N LEU A 404 2.93 11.75 -20.17
CA LEU A 404 1.88 11.96 -21.16
C LEU A 404 1.02 13.19 -20.82
N LEU A 405 0.59 13.37 -19.57
CA LEU A 405 -0.11 14.58 -19.12
C LEU A 405 0.76 15.84 -19.28
N GLY A 406 2.06 15.74 -19.05
CA GLY A 406 3.01 16.83 -19.33
C GLY A 406 2.99 17.21 -20.81
N VAL A 407 2.96 16.22 -21.71
CA VAL A 407 2.80 16.45 -23.16
C VAL A 407 1.43 17.08 -23.46
N GLU A 408 0.33 16.62 -22.86
CA GLU A 408 -1.00 17.22 -23.05
C GLU A 408 -1.01 18.71 -22.72
N PHE A 409 -0.52 19.06 -21.53
CA PHE A 409 -0.48 20.45 -21.07
C PHE A 409 0.51 21.27 -21.89
N GLY A 410 1.64 20.69 -22.30
CA GLY A 410 2.59 21.30 -23.21
C GLY A 410 1.98 21.63 -24.57
N LEU A 411 1.21 20.71 -25.17
CA LEU A 411 0.54 20.91 -26.46
C LEU A 411 -0.56 21.98 -26.41
N MET A 412 -1.15 22.25 -25.24
CA MET A 412 -2.06 23.38 -25.06
C MET A 412 -1.33 24.73 -25.10
N LEU A 413 -0.06 24.77 -24.69
CA LEU A 413 0.78 25.97 -24.71
C LEU A 413 1.48 26.14 -26.07
N TRP A 414 1.95 25.04 -26.64
CA TRP A 414 2.78 24.97 -27.84
C TRP A 414 2.20 23.93 -28.80
N PRO A 415 1.11 24.25 -29.51
CA PRO A 415 0.46 23.32 -30.43
C PRO A 415 1.37 22.98 -31.62
N LEU A 416 1.30 21.73 -32.08
CA LEU A 416 2.02 21.27 -33.27
C LEU A 416 1.42 21.90 -34.54
N PRO A 417 2.23 22.18 -35.58
CA PRO A 417 1.74 22.58 -36.89
C PRO A 417 0.90 21.46 -37.54
N GLU A 418 -0.27 21.83 -38.07
CA GLU A 418 -1.27 21.03 -38.83
C GLU A 418 -1.76 19.67 -38.28
N ARG A 419 -3.10 19.53 -38.31
CA ARG A 419 -3.90 18.38 -37.85
C ARG A 419 -3.66 17.06 -38.61
N GLN A 420 -2.81 17.03 -39.64
CA GLN A 420 -2.58 15.86 -40.50
C GLN A 420 -1.26 15.09 -40.21
N SER A 421 -0.43 15.56 -39.28
CA SER A 421 0.77 14.81 -38.90
C SER A 421 0.42 13.49 -38.21
N ILE A 422 1.25 12.46 -38.41
CA ILE A 422 1.15 11.15 -37.72
C ILE A 422 1.09 11.36 -36.19
N ALA A 423 1.87 12.33 -35.67
CA ALA A 423 1.84 12.73 -34.27
C ALA A 423 0.45 13.21 -33.80
N GLY A 424 -0.28 13.97 -34.64
CA GLY A 424 -1.64 14.40 -34.36
C GLY A 424 -2.67 13.26 -34.36
N GLN A 425 -2.49 12.25 -35.21
CA GLN A 425 -3.35 11.05 -35.21
C GLN A 425 -3.09 10.16 -33.99
N LEU A 426 -1.81 9.89 -33.68
CA LEU A 426 -1.41 9.15 -32.48
C LEU A 426 -1.92 9.84 -31.20
N HIS A 427 -1.82 11.18 -31.13
CA HIS A 427 -2.35 11.96 -30.01
C HIS A 427 -3.86 11.78 -29.84
N ARG A 428 -4.65 11.66 -30.92
CA ARG A 428 -6.11 11.46 -30.80
C ARG A 428 -6.48 10.08 -30.27
N LEU A 429 -5.75 9.04 -30.69
CA LEU A 429 -6.02 7.66 -30.30
C LEU A 429 -5.46 7.31 -28.91
N ALA A 430 -4.43 8.03 -28.46
CA ALA A 430 -3.72 7.73 -27.20
C ALA A 430 -4.65 7.46 -26.00
N PRO A 431 -5.68 8.26 -25.69
CA PRO A 431 -6.51 8.02 -24.51
C PRO A 431 -7.32 6.71 -24.60
N ALA A 432 -7.82 6.36 -25.79
CA ALA A 432 -8.56 5.11 -25.98
C ALA A 432 -7.64 3.90 -25.87
N VAL A 433 -6.44 3.98 -26.46
CA VAL A 433 -5.42 2.93 -26.36
C VAL A 433 -4.93 2.77 -24.92
N LEU A 434 -4.64 3.87 -24.22
CA LEU A 434 -4.22 3.86 -22.82
C LEU A 434 -5.32 3.35 -21.90
N GLY A 435 -6.57 3.76 -22.12
CA GLY A 435 -7.72 3.26 -21.38
C GLY A 435 -7.93 1.75 -21.58
N GLY A 436 -7.84 1.28 -22.83
CA GLY A 436 -7.92 -0.13 -23.16
C GLY A 436 -6.76 -0.95 -22.58
N ALA A 437 -5.53 -0.44 -22.68
CA ALA A 437 -4.34 -1.06 -22.11
C ALA A 437 -4.40 -1.11 -20.58
N ALA A 438 -4.84 -0.04 -19.92
CA ALA A 438 -5.01 -0.02 -18.47
C ALA A 438 -6.11 -0.98 -18.01
N ALA A 439 -7.25 -1.05 -18.72
CA ALA A 439 -8.31 -2.00 -18.41
C ALA A 439 -7.83 -3.45 -18.59
N LEU A 440 -7.11 -3.75 -19.69
CA LEU A 440 -6.52 -5.06 -19.93
C LEU A 440 -5.47 -5.40 -18.87
N ALA A 441 -4.58 -4.47 -18.53
CA ALA A 441 -3.59 -4.66 -17.47
C ALA A 441 -4.27 -4.97 -16.13
N LEU A 442 -5.32 -4.23 -15.75
CA LEU A 442 -6.09 -4.52 -14.54
C LEU A 442 -6.71 -5.92 -14.57
N LEU A 443 -7.31 -6.33 -15.70
CA LEU A 443 -7.89 -7.67 -15.86
C LEU A 443 -6.82 -8.77 -15.73
N LEU A 444 -5.63 -8.56 -16.30
CA LEU A 444 -4.52 -9.51 -16.20
C LEU A 444 -3.88 -9.53 -14.81
N LEU A 445 -3.92 -8.40 -14.08
CA LEU A 445 -3.37 -8.30 -12.73
C LEU A 445 -4.23 -9.02 -11.69
N ILE A 446 -5.56 -9.12 -11.88
CA ILE A 446 -6.45 -9.78 -10.91
C ILE A 446 -6.01 -11.21 -10.57
N PRO A 447 -5.84 -12.15 -11.52
CA PRO A 447 -5.47 -13.53 -11.19
C PRO A 447 -4.09 -13.61 -10.52
N VAL A 448 -3.13 -12.79 -10.95
CA VAL A 448 -1.79 -12.72 -10.36
C VAL A 448 -1.83 -12.20 -8.92
N THR A 449 -2.65 -11.16 -8.66
CA THR A 449 -2.86 -10.58 -7.33
C THR A 449 -3.55 -11.55 -6.39
N VAL A 450 -4.56 -12.29 -6.87
CA VAL A 450 -5.25 -13.34 -6.10
C VAL A 450 -4.32 -14.50 -5.77
N TRP A 451 -3.50 -14.93 -6.73
CA TRP A 451 -2.50 -15.97 -6.51
C TRP A 451 -1.46 -15.53 -5.46
N ALA A 452 -0.91 -14.32 -5.60
CA ALA A 452 0.04 -13.77 -4.63
C ALA A 452 -0.57 -13.63 -3.23
N TYR A 453 -1.84 -13.21 -3.14
CA TYR A 453 -2.55 -13.11 -1.88
C TYR A 453 -2.71 -14.48 -1.21
N ASN A 454 -3.19 -15.49 -1.94
CA ASN A 454 -3.38 -16.83 -1.40
C ASN A 454 -2.07 -17.46 -0.93
N THR A 455 -0.99 -17.26 -1.70
CA THR A 455 0.36 -17.75 -1.36
C THR A 455 0.85 -17.10 -0.07
N ARG A 456 0.73 -15.77 0.05
CA ARG A 456 1.10 -15.05 1.27
C ARG A 456 0.28 -15.49 2.49
N GLN A 457 -1.03 -15.70 2.32
CA GLN A 457 -1.89 -16.17 3.41
C GLN A 457 -1.52 -17.60 3.85
N LEU A 458 -1.07 -18.46 2.93
CA LEU A 458 -0.50 -19.75 3.30
C LEU A 458 0.78 -19.59 4.11
N GLU A 459 1.73 -18.77 3.66
CA GLU A 459 3.04 -18.62 4.31
C GLU A 459 2.96 -17.97 5.70
N SER A 460 2.05 -17.01 5.87
CA SER A 460 1.93 -16.20 7.09
C SER A 460 0.91 -16.70 8.11
N SER A 461 0.08 -17.68 7.74
CA SER A 461 -0.97 -18.23 8.61
C SER A 461 -0.53 -19.56 9.23
N PRO A 462 -0.94 -19.86 10.48
CA PRO A 462 -0.82 -21.21 11.03
C PRO A 462 -1.53 -22.29 10.18
N LEU A 463 -2.47 -21.86 9.31
CA LEU A 463 -3.09 -22.72 8.30
C LEU A 463 -2.12 -23.22 7.23
N GLY A 464 -1.01 -22.53 6.96
CA GLY A 464 -0.04 -22.97 5.96
C GLY A 464 0.47 -24.35 6.26
N ALA A 465 0.77 -24.59 7.54
CA ALA A 465 1.31 -25.87 7.95
C ALA A 465 0.32 -27.02 7.84
N PHE A 466 -0.88 -26.76 8.33
CA PHE A 466 -2.01 -27.65 8.16
C PHE A 466 -2.30 -27.93 6.68
N ALA A 467 -2.39 -26.90 5.83
CA ALA A 467 -2.74 -27.05 4.43
C ALA A 467 -1.69 -27.85 3.65
N GLN A 468 -0.39 -27.61 3.90
CA GLN A 468 0.67 -28.39 3.26
C GLN A 468 0.63 -29.86 3.69
N PHE A 469 0.54 -30.12 5.01
CA PHE A 469 0.43 -31.49 5.53
C PHE A 469 -0.79 -32.23 4.93
N MET A 470 -1.96 -31.60 4.98
CA MET A 470 -3.19 -32.20 4.46
C MET A 470 -3.12 -32.47 2.96
N ASN A 471 -2.59 -31.55 2.15
CA ASN A 471 -2.43 -31.78 0.71
C ASN A 471 -1.52 -32.98 0.41
N LEU A 472 -0.50 -33.25 1.25
CA LEU A 472 0.33 -34.45 1.13
C LEU A 472 -0.49 -35.71 1.43
N GLN A 473 -1.23 -35.71 2.53
CA GLN A 473 -2.09 -36.84 2.91
C GLN A 473 -3.16 -37.17 1.86
N ALA A 474 -3.70 -36.15 1.17
CA ALA A 474 -4.63 -36.35 0.06
C ALA A 474 -3.94 -36.85 -1.22
N SER A 475 -2.69 -36.45 -1.48
CA SER A 475 -1.96 -36.87 -2.68
C SER A 475 -1.62 -38.37 -2.70
N SER A 476 -1.53 -38.99 -1.51
CA SER A 476 -1.37 -40.45 -1.36
C SER A 476 -2.66 -41.25 -1.50
N ALA A 477 -3.83 -40.60 -1.57
CA ALA A 477 -5.13 -41.28 -1.64
C ALA A 477 -5.62 -41.45 -3.08
N GLU A 478 -6.25 -42.59 -3.40
CA GLU A 478 -6.83 -42.85 -4.73
C GLU A 478 -8.02 -41.94 -5.06
N THR A 479 -8.77 -41.52 -4.03
CA THR A 479 -9.91 -40.60 -4.13
C THR A 479 -9.78 -39.51 -3.07
N PRO A 480 -10.27 -38.28 -3.35
CA PRO A 480 -10.21 -37.17 -2.38
C PRO A 480 -10.82 -37.57 -1.03
N PRO A 481 -10.03 -37.63 0.05
CA PRO A 481 -10.54 -37.97 1.37
C PRO A 481 -11.53 -36.92 1.87
N ARG A 482 -12.47 -37.35 2.72
CA ARG A 482 -13.43 -36.44 3.34
C ARG A 482 -12.82 -35.77 4.57
N LEU A 483 -12.93 -34.45 4.64
CA LEU A 483 -12.60 -33.66 5.83
C LEU A 483 -13.89 -33.04 6.38
N LEU A 484 -14.27 -33.42 7.60
CA LEU A 484 -15.42 -32.86 8.32
C LEU A 484 -14.96 -31.71 9.23
N LEU A 485 -15.70 -30.60 9.16
CA LEU A 485 -15.49 -29.44 10.02
C LEU A 485 -16.76 -29.13 10.81
N SER A 486 -16.58 -28.63 12.03
CA SER A 486 -17.68 -28.22 12.93
C SER A 486 -17.90 -26.72 13.01
N ASP A 487 -17.06 -25.91 12.35
CA ASP A 487 -17.13 -24.45 12.40
C ASP A 487 -17.01 -23.83 11.01
N GLN A 488 -17.93 -22.91 10.70
CA GLN A 488 -18.01 -22.27 9.40
C GLN A 488 -16.87 -21.27 9.17
N SER A 489 -16.36 -20.63 10.22
CA SER A 489 -15.25 -19.70 10.07
C SER A 489 -13.97 -20.43 9.66
N THR A 490 -13.72 -21.59 10.26
CA THR A 490 -12.64 -22.51 9.92
C THR A 490 -12.82 -23.09 8.52
N TYR A 491 -14.05 -23.48 8.15
CA TYR A 491 -14.36 -23.91 6.78
C TYR A 491 -13.97 -22.87 5.74
N ARG A 492 -14.33 -21.60 5.92
CA ARG A 492 -13.97 -20.54 4.97
C ARG A 492 -12.47 -20.30 4.86
N GLN A 493 -11.73 -20.54 5.94
CA GLN A 493 -10.28 -20.41 5.98
C GLN A 493 -9.57 -21.56 5.25
N VAL A 494 -10.03 -22.80 5.47
CA VAL A 494 -9.42 -24.01 4.92
C VAL A 494 -9.83 -24.28 3.48
N TYR A 495 -11.08 -23.95 3.12
CA TYR A 495 -11.67 -24.31 1.84
C TYR A 495 -10.86 -23.87 0.60
N PRO A 496 -10.38 -22.62 0.50
CA PRO A 496 -9.59 -22.21 -0.66
C PRO A 496 -8.34 -23.07 -0.90
N GLN A 497 -7.78 -23.65 0.16
CA GLN A 497 -6.52 -24.38 0.14
C GLN A 497 -6.71 -25.89 -0.09
N LEU A 498 -7.82 -26.47 0.39
CA LEU A 498 -8.04 -27.92 0.34
C LEU A 498 -9.15 -28.37 -0.62
N ARG A 499 -9.94 -27.46 -1.21
CA ARG A 499 -11.08 -27.82 -2.09
C ARG A 499 -10.73 -28.68 -3.31
N GLY A 500 -9.46 -28.70 -3.73
CA GLY A 500 -8.99 -29.54 -4.83
C GLY A 500 -8.50 -30.92 -4.39
N ALA A 501 -8.24 -31.09 -3.09
CA ALA A 501 -7.61 -32.27 -2.51
C ALA A 501 -8.55 -33.06 -1.58
N PHE A 502 -9.54 -32.41 -0.95
CA PHE A 502 -10.49 -33.02 -0.02
C PHE A 502 -11.95 -32.76 -0.41
N ASP A 503 -12.81 -33.71 -0.09
CA ASP A 503 -14.26 -33.48 0.04
C ASP A 503 -14.55 -32.80 1.39
N LEU A 504 -14.68 -31.47 1.37
CA LEU A 504 -14.86 -30.64 2.55
C LEU A 504 -16.34 -30.52 2.91
N GLN A 505 -16.73 -31.05 4.08
CA GLN A 505 -18.12 -31.01 4.56
C GLN A 505 -18.22 -30.30 5.92
N LEU A 506 -19.24 -29.46 6.09
CA LEU A 506 -19.57 -28.83 7.36
C LEU A 506 -20.72 -29.59 8.01
N THR A 507 -20.58 -29.91 9.30
CA THR A 507 -21.57 -30.68 10.06
C THR A 507 -22.17 -29.89 11.23
N ASP A 508 -23.41 -30.21 11.58
CA ASP A 508 -24.14 -29.86 12.82
C ASP A 508 -24.13 -28.39 13.32
N GLY A 509 -23.65 -27.40 12.56
CA GLY A 509 -23.58 -26.00 13.00
C GLY A 509 -24.93 -25.28 13.09
N PRO A 510 -25.41 -24.81 14.27
CA PRO A 510 -26.46 -23.82 14.33
C PRO A 510 -25.84 -22.52 13.83
N GLN A 511 -26.12 -22.16 12.59
CA GLN A 511 -26.24 -20.73 12.32
C GLN A 511 -27.43 -20.23 13.13
N LYS A 512 -27.27 -19.09 13.82
CA LYS A 512 -28.40 -18.39 14.45
C LYS A 512 -29.58 -18.33 13.47
N GLY A 513 -30.61 -19.14 13.71
CA GLY A 513 -31.85 -19.14 12.93
C GLY A 513 -31.99 -20.15 11.78
N PHE A 514 -31.04 -21.07 11.53
CA PHE A 514 -31.18 -22.09 10.47
C PHE A 514 -31.09 -23.52 11.03
N THR A 515 -32.14 -24.32 10.83
CA THR A 515 -32.16 -25.77 11.07
C THR A 515 -32.01 -26.50 9.73
N GLY A 516 -31.25 -27.59 9.68
CA GLY A 516 -31.07 -28.41 8.45
C GLY A 516 -29.63 -28.60 7.97
N ALA A 517 -28.62 -28.28 8.76
CA ALA A 517 -27.26 -28.75 8.48
C ALA A 517 -27.25 -30.30 8.48
N PRO A 518 -26.48 -30.96 7.59
CA PRO A 518 -26.35 -32.41 7.61
C PRO A 518 -25.83 -32.87 8.96
N ALA A 519 -26.47 -33.91 9.52
CA ALA A 519 -25.99 -34.51 10.75
C ALA A 519 -24.67 -35.23 10.51
N THR A 520 -23.77 -35.20 11.50
CA THR A 520 -22.49 -35.90 11.42
C THR A 520 -22.68 -37.37 11.04
N ALA A 521 -23.70 -38.01 11.63
CA ALA A 521 -24.04 -39.41 11.36
C ALA A 521 -24.38 -39.71 9.89
N ASP A 522 -24.97 -38.76 9.17
CA ASP A 522 -25.31 -38.92 7.75
C ASP A 522 -24.08 -38.75 6.86
N LEU A 523 -23.20 -37.81 7.20
CA LEU A 523 -21.95 -37.55 6.48
C LEU A 523 -20.92 -38.68 6.64
N LEU A 524 -21.04 -39.52 7.67
CA LEU A 524 -20.20 -40.70 7.86
C LEU A 524 -20.69 -41.93 7.08
N LYS A 525 -21.91 -41.91 6.51
CA LYS A 525 -22.42 -43.06 5.75
C LYS A 525 -21.54 -43.35 4.54
N ASN A 526 -21.23 -44.62 4.34
CA ASN A 526 -20.40 -45.13 3.24
C ASN A 526 -18.98 -44.55 3.18
N GLN A 527 -18.46 -44.02 4.28
CA GLN A 527 -17.05 -43.60 4.38
C GLN A 527 -16.26 -44.69 5.10
N SER A 528 -15.13 -45.11 4.53
CA SER A 528 -14.18 -46.01 5.19
C SER A 528 -13.30 -45.24 6.17
N GLU A 529 -12.92 -44.01 5.80
CA GLU A 529 -12.02 -43.14 6.56
C GLU A 529 -12.49 -41.69 6.47
N VAL A 530 -12.14 -40.89 7.46
CA VAL A 530 -12.49 -39.48 7.52
C VAL A 530 -11.46 -38.69 8.30
N TRP A 531 -11.17 -37.49 7.84
CA TRP A 531 -10.41 -36.50 8.58
C TRP A 531 -11.37 -35.56 9.32
N ILE A 532 -11.03 -35.19 10.54
CA ILE A 532 -11.85 -34.34 11.40
C ILE A 532 -11.03 -33.13 11.82
N LEU A 533 -11.60 -31.94 11.63
CA LEU A 533 -11.10 -30.67 12.18
C LEU A 533 -12.19 -30.09 13.11
N PRO A 534 -12.15 -30.45 14.41
CA PRO A 534 -13.17 -30.14 15.39
C PRO A 534 -12.93 -28.77 16.04
N THR A 535 -13.24 -27.70 15.33
CA THR A 535 -13.11 -26.33 15.83
C THR A 535 -14.45 -25.74 16.32
N GLY A 536 -14.35 -24.67 17.11
CA GLY A 536 -15.52 -23.96 17.64
C GLY A 536 -16.32 -24.74 18.69
N PRO A 537 -17.49 -24.21 19.12
CA PRO A 537 -18.26 -24.78 20.23
C PRO A 537 -18.75 -26.21 20.04
N GLN A 538 -18.78 -26.69 18.79
CA GLN A 538 -19.29 -28.01 18.43
C GLN A 538 -18.22 -29.05 18.13
N GLY A 539 -16.94 -28.65 18.09
CA GLY A 539 -15.84 -29.57 17.79
C GLY A 539 -15.86 -30.82 18.66
N GLN A 540 -16.10 -30.67 19.96
CA GLN A 540 -16.14 -31.82 20.87
C GLN A 540 -17.31 -32.77 20.58
N ALA A 541 -18.48 -32.25 20.20
CA ALA A 541 -19.63 -33.08 19.86
C ALA A 541 -19.40 -33.86 18.55
N LEU A 542 -18.74 -33.23 17.58
CA LEU A 542 -18.28 -33.89 16.36
C LEU A 542 -17.30 -35.02 16.68
N LEU A 543 -16.25 -34.74 17.47
CA LEU A 543 -15.27 -35.74 17.90
C LEU A 543 -15.93 -36.92 18.61
N ASN A 544 -16.78 -36.67 19.60
CA ASN A 544 -17.45 -37.72 20.36
C ASN A 544 -18.30 -38.61 19.45
N THR A 545 -18.99 -38.01 18.47
CA THR A 545 -19.81 -38.76 17.51
C THR A 545 -18.97 -39.68 16.63
N VAL A 546 -17.85 -39.17 16.11
CA VAL A 546 -16.93 -39.93 15.25
C VAL A 546 -16.23 -41.04 16.04
N ALA A 547 -15.69 -40.71 17.21
CA ALA A 547 -15.00 -41.65 18.10
C ALA A 547 -15.92 -42.77 18.62
N SER A 548 -17.24 -42.54 18.70
CA SER A 548 -18.19 -43.60 19.07
C SER A 548 -18.37 -44.69 18.00
N ARG A 549 -17.90 -44.45 16.76
CA ARG A 549 -18.12 -45.33 15.60
C ARG A 549 -16.84 -45.84 14.94
N GLY A 550 -15.72 -45.16 15.15
CA GLY A 550 -14.45 -45.46 14.48
C GLY A 550 -13.26 -45.36 15.42
N THR A 551 -12.10 -45.74 14.90
CA THR A 551 -10.82 -45.70 15.62
C THR A 551 -9.95 -44.60 15.03
N ALA A 552 -9.32 -43.79 15.87
CA ALA A 552 -8.37 -42.78 15.43
C ALA A 552 -7.08 -43.45 14.93
N LEU A 553 -6.67 -43.13 13.70
CA LEU A 553 -5.42 -43.58 13.10
C LEU A 553 -4.26 -42.66 13.49
N GLY A 554 -4.51 -41.36 13.50
CA GLY A 554 -3.54 -40.35 13.88
C GLY A 554 -4.22 -39.09 14.40
N VAL A 555 -3.51 -38.42 15.31
CA VAL A 555 -3.91 -37.15 15.91
C VAL A 555 -2.77 -36.16 15.75
N TYR A 556 -3.06 -35.02 15.16
CA TYR A 556 -2.10 -34.01 14.73
C TYR A 556 -2.53 -32.65 15.25
N ASN A 557 -1.72 -32.03 16.10
CA ASN A 557 -2.04 -30.69 16.59
C ASN A 557 -1.32 -29.62 15.75
N PHE A 558 -2.03 -28.62 15.28
CA PHE A 558 -1.46 -27.49 14.54
C PHE A 558 -1.58 -26.21 15.37
N GLU A 559 -0.48 -25.49 15.52
CA GLU A 559 -0.47 -24.21 16.23
C GLU A 559 -1.56 -23.28 15.67
N GLY A 560 -2.31 -22.58 16.53
CA GLY A 560 -3.36 -21.64 16.13
C GLY A 560 -4.63 -22.24 15.49
N LEU A 561 -4.61 -23.51 15.06
CA LEU A 561 -5.76 -24.20 14.44
C LEU A 561 -6.37 -25.26 15.36
N GLY A 562 -5.53 -25.97 16.13
CA GLY A 562 -5.92 -27.03 17.04
C GLY A 562 -5.70 -28.43 16.47
N GLU A 563 -6.42 -29.40 17.04
CA GLU A 563 -6.29 -30.82 16.69
C GLU A 563 -6.94 -31.14 15.34
N VAL A 564 -6.31 -32.01 14.56
CA VAL A 564 -6.81 -32.65 13.36
C VAL A 564 -6.62 -34.14 13.53
N SER A 565 -7.66 -34.92 13.30
CA SER A 565 -7.64 -36.35 13.60
C SER A 565 -8.12 -37.16 12.40
N HIS A 566 -7.37 -38.21 12.07
CA HIS A 566 -7.69 -39.17 11.03
C HIS A 566 -8.38 -40.37 11.66
N TYR A 567 -9.55 -40.77 11.17
CA TYR A 567 -10.36 -41.87 11.70
C TYR A 567 -10.66 -42.90 10.63
N SER A 568 -10.67 -44.18 11.02
CA SER A 568 -11.17 -45.29 10.21
C SER A 568 -12.36 -45.97 10.87
N PHE A 569 -13.29 -46.43 10.03
CA PHE A 569 -14.45 -47.21 10.42
C PHE A 569 -14.30 -48.70 10.05
N ALA A 570 -13.09 -49.10 9.61
CA ALA A 570 -12.75 -50.49 9.38
C ALA A 570 -12.58 -51.27 10.71
N ALA A 571 -12.73 -52.59 10.66
CA ALA A 571 -12.68 -53.44 11.85
C ALA A 571 -11.29 -53.51 12.51
N ASN A 572 -10.21 -53.43 11.72
CA ASN A 572 -8.81 -53.49 12.18
C ASN A 572 -7.96 -52.50 11.38
N PRO A 573 -8.05 -51.20 11.66
CA PRO A 573 -7.30 -50.23 10.90
C PRO A 573 -5.86 -50.12 11.42
N LEU A 574 -4.94 -49.79 10.52
CA LEU A 574 -3.55 -49.50 10.88
C LEU A 574 -3.43 -48.03 11.31
N PRO A 575 -2.72 -47.73 12.42
CA PRO A 575 -2.48 -46.36 12.83
C PRO A 575 -1.58 -45.64 11.82
N ASP A 576 -1.64 -44.31 11.80
CA ASP A 576 -0.71 -43.51 11.03
C ASP A 576 0.70 -43.69 11.60
N ILE A 577 1.64 -44.18 10.78
CA ILE A 577 3.00 -44.50 11.21
C ILE A 577 3.96 -43.42 10.71
N PRO A 578 4.74 -42.76 11.61
CA PRO A 578 5.76 -41.80 11.18
C PRO A 578 6.86 -42.48 10.37
N LEU A 579 7.43 -41.77 9.40
CA LEU A 579 8.55 -42.23 8.57
C LEU A 579 9.78 -42.62 9.40
N ALA A 580 10.02 -41.91 10.50
CA ALA A 580 11.12 -42.23 11.42
C ALA A 580 10.81 -41.81 12.86
N ARG A 581 11.29 -42.60 13.83
CA ARG A 581 11.28 -42.25 15.26
C ARG A 581 12.71 -42.13 15.78
N PHE A 582 13.05 -40.97 16.30
CA PHE A 582 14.36 -40.67 16.88
C PHE A 582 14.34 -40.87 18.40
N ILE A 583 15.49 -41.23 18.96
CA ILE A 583 15.69 -41.28 20.42
C ILE A 583 15.31 -39.91 21.01
N GLY A 584 14.59 -39.93 22.13
CA GLY A 584 14.10 -38.71 22.77
C GLY A 584 12.71 -38.29 22.30
N GLY A 585 12.00 -39.10 21.50
CA GLY A 585 10.58 -38.89 21.20
C GLY A 585 10.29 -37.94 20.05
N ILE A 586 11.29 -37.61 19.22
CA ILE A 586 11.09 -36.83 17.99
C ILE A 586 10.70 -37.78 16.87
N GLU A 587 9.69 -37.39 16.10
CA GLU A 587 9.14 -38.17 14.99
C GLU A 587 9.18 -37.35 13.71
N LEU A 588 9.69 -37.94 12.63
CA LEU A 588 9.52 -37.44 11.28
C LEU A 588 8.21 -38.02 10.75
N LEU A 589 7.20 -37.18 10.57
CA LEU A 589 5.87 -37.59 10.14
C LEU A 589 5.82 -37.79 8.63
N ASP A 590 6.30 -36.80 7.88
CA ASP A 590 6.20 -36.76 6.42
C ASP A 590 7.24 -35.77 5.85
N TYR A 591 7.34 -35.71 4.52
CA TYR A 591 8.13 -34.72 3.81
C TYR A 591 7.51 -34.37 2.45
N SER A 592 7.90 -33.21 1.91
CA SER A 592 7.66 -32.88 0.51
C SER A 592 8.92 -32.34 -0.14
N VAL A 593 9.12 -32.68 -1.42
CA VAL A 593 10.27 -32.25 -2.19
C VAL A 593 9.81 -31.63 -3.50
N THR A 594 10.42 -30.51 -3.85
CA THR A 594 10.30 -29.89 -5.17
C THR A 594 11.69 -29.60 -5.71
N VAL A 595 11.98 -30.18 -6.87
CA VAL A 595 13.25 -29.98 -7.57
C VAL A 595 13.15 -28.76 -8.49
N GLN A 596 14.09 -27.83 -8.33
CA GLN A 596 14.29 -26.66 -9.20
C GLN A 596 15.63 -26.81 -9.95
N PRO A 597 15.88 -26.03 -11.02
CA PRO A 597 17.12 -26.14 -11.79
C PRO A 597 18.40 -25.93 -10.98
N ASP A 598 18.36 -25.10 -9.94
CA ASP A 598 19.49 -24.69 -9.12
C ASP A 598 19.35 -25.05 -7.63
N ALA A 599 18.22 -25.64 -7.22
CA ALA A 599 17.97 -25.97 -5.82
C ALA A 599 17.00 -27.15 -5.65
N VAL A 600 17.08 -27.82 -4.50
CA VAL A 600 16.04 -28.74 -4.00
C VAL A 600 15.38 -28.09 -2.80
N ASN A 601 14.07 -27.85 -2.90
CA ASN A 601 13.27 -27.38 -1.77
C ASN A 601 12.64 -28.59 -1.09
N LEU A 602 13.05 -28.83 0.17
CA LEU A 602 12.59 -29.91 1.01
C LEU A 602 11.82 -29.32 2.20
N THR A 603 10.61 -29.78 2.44
CA THR A 603 9.85 -29.43 3.65
C THR A 603 9.65 -30.67 4.49
N LEU A 604 10.07 -30.60 5.75
CA LEU A 604 9.96 -31.70 6.71
C LEU A 604 8.83 -31.42 7.71
N PHE A 605 8.08 -32.46 8.05
CA PHE A 605 6.99 -32.40 9.03
C PHE A 605 7.39 -33.21 10.25
N TRP A 606 7.60 -32.53 11.37
CA TRP A 606 8.06 -33.13 12.60
C TRP A 606 6.99 -33.10 13.69
N ARG A 607 7.13 -33.97 14.68
CA ARG A 607 6.40 -33.88 15.95
C ARG A 607 7.31 -34.33 17.08
N THR A 608 7.12 -33.76 18.27
CA THR A 608 7.72 -34.30 19.49
C THR A 608 6.67 -34.90 20.42
N GLN A 609 6.95 -36.08 20.95
CA GLN A 609 6.10 -36.77 21.93
C GLN A 609 6.47 -36.44 23.37
N THR A 610 7.65 -35.86 23.59
CA THR A 610 8.13 -35.43 24.90
C THR A 610 8.80 -34.05 24.82
N PRO A 611 8.81 -33.25 25.90
CA PRO A 611 9.57 -32.00 25.92
C PRO A 611 11.05 -32.23 25.60
N GLN A 612 11.62 -31.39 24.75
CA GLN A 612 13.04 -31.48 24.36
C GLN A 612 13.89 -30.52 25.20
N ASN A 613 14.99 -31.03 25.73
CA ASN A 613 15.92 -30.25 26.57
C ASN A 613 17.31 -30.09 25.91
N GLN A 614 17.50 -30.63 24.71
CA GLN A 614 18.74 -30.56 23.94
C GLN A 614 18.51 -29.73 22.69
N ASN A 615 19.50 -28.94 22.30
CA ASN A 615 19.48 -28.34 20.98
C ASN A 615 19.83 -29.42 19.96
N LEU A 616 19.07 -29.42 18.87
CA LEU A 616 19.28 -30.32 17.75
C LEU A 616 19.35 -29.50 16.47
N THR A 617 20.27 -29.91 15.61
CA THR A 617 20.38 -29.40 14.25
C THR A 617 19.89 -30.46 13.29
N VAL A 618 19.04 -30.05 12.34
CA VAL A 618 18.59 -30.90 11.24
C VAL A 618 19.62 -30.80 10.14
N PHE A 619 20.11 -31.93 9.65
CA PHE A 619 20.93 -31.99 8.45
C PHE A 619 20.10 -32.60 7.31
N THR A 620 20.24 -32.02 6.13
CA THR A 620 19.66 -32.51 4.87
C THR A 620 20.78 -32.65 3.86
N GLN A 621 20.92 -33.81 3.23
CA GLN A 621 22.07 -34.11 2.36
C GLN A 621 21.61 -34.79 1.08
N LEU A 622 22.22 -34.40 -0.03
CA LEU A 622 22.08 -35.06 -1.31
C LEU A 622 23.34 -35.91 -1.55
N LEU A 623 23.19 -37.22 -1.66
CA LEU A 623 24.27 -38.17 -1.86
C LEU A 623 24.30 -38.68 -3.31
N ASN A 624 25.49 -38.80 -3.90
CA ASN A 624 25.64 -39.47 -5.19
C ASN A 624 25.56 -41.00 -5.07
N SER A 625 25.65 -41.71 -6.18
CA SER A 625 25.61 -43.18 -6.24
C SER A 625 26.72 -43.89 -5.47
N GLU A 626 27.82 -43.19 -5.15
CA GLU A 626 28.94 -43.69 -4.32
C GLU A 626 28.71 -43.43 -2.82
N GLY A 627 27.62 -42.74 -2.45
CA GLY A 627 27.32 -42.34 -1.08
C GLY A 627 28.01 -41.05 -0.61
N ASN A 628 28.69 -40.34 -1.52
CA ASN A 628 29.37 -39.08 -1.21
C ASN A 628 28.37 -37.91 -1.23
N GLN A 629 28.42 -37.05 -0.21
CA GLN A 629 27.61 -35.82 -0.17
C GLN A 629 28.05 -34.85 -1.25
N VAL A 630 27.13 -34.44 -2.13
CA VAL A 630 27.36 -33.45 -3.19
C VAL A 630 26.77 -32.08 -2.88
N ALA A 631 25.72 -32.05 -2.07
CA ALA A 631 25.07 -30.83 -1.58
C ALA A 631 24.38 -31.13 -0.24
N GLY A 632 24.06 -30.09 0.53
CA GLY A 632 23.28 -30.23 1.75
C GLY A 632 23.08 -28.92 2.49
N GLN A 633 22.24 -28.96 3.51
CA GLN A 633 21.98 -27.85 4.41
C GLN A 633 21.79 -28.36 5.83
N ASP A 634 22.47 -27.69 6.77
CA ASP A 634 22.35 -27.95 8.20
C ASP A 634 21.77 -26.70 8.87
N SER A 635 20.65 -26.85 9.58
CA SER A 635 20.07 -25.74 10.33
C SER A 635 19.27 -26.21 11.54
N VAL A 636 19.25 -25.38 12.58
CA VAL A 636 18.20 -25.46 13.60
C VAL A 636 16.84 -25.30 12.89
N PRO A 637 15.79 -26.03 13.29
CA PRO A 637 14.53 -26.03 12.55
C PRO A 637 13.95 -24.64 12.28
N ARG A 638 13.29 -24.51 11.12
CA ARG A 638 12.76 -23.26 10.56
C ARG A 638 13.84 -22.16 10.51
N HIS A 639 15.01 -22.52 9.99
CA HIS A 639 16.19 -21.65 9.85
C HIS A 639 16.54 -20.89 11.15
N GLY A 640 16.46 -21.57 12.29
CA GLY A 640 16.81 -21.01 13.61
C GLY A 640 15.68 -20.30 14.35
N THR A 641 14.48 -20.21 13.77
CA THR A 641 13.35 -19.52 14.43
C THR A 641 12.47 -20.44 15.27
N ALA A 642 12.63 -21.76 15.16
CA ALA A 642 11.83 -22.75 15.91
C ALA A 642 12.70 -23.89 16.47
N PRO A 643 13.61 -23.64 17.41
CA PRO A 643 14.43 -24.69 18.02
C PRO A 643 13.55 -25.76 18.67
N VAL A 644 14.00 -27.02 18.62
CA VAL A 644 13.24 -28.19 19.13
C VAL A 644 12.87 -28.06 20.61
N THR A 645 13.65 -27.32 21.40
CA THR A 645 13.39 -27.02 22.82
C THR A 645 12.16 -26.16 23.05
N GLY A 646 11.72 -25.41 22.03
CA GLY A 646 10.49 -24.62 22.05
C GLY A 646 9.27 -25.36 21.49
N TRP A 647 9.41 -26.62 21.04
CA TRP A 647 8.31 -27.36 20.45
C TRP A 647 7.30 -27.82 21.51
N THR A 648 6.03 -27.52 21.27
CA THR A 648 4.92 -28.06 22.07
C THR A 648 4.70 -29.54 21.75
N THR A 649 4.63 -30.38 22.78
CA THR A 649 4.34 -31.81 22.63
C THR A 649 3.07 -32.05 21.83
N GLY A 650 3.13 -32.97 20.86
CA GLY A 650 2.01 -33.35 19.99
C GLY A 650 1.77 -32.42 18.81
N THR A 651 2.37 -31.22 18.80
CA THR A 651 2.20 -30.24 17.72
C THR A 651 3.09 -30.57 16.52
N VAL A 652 2.50 -30.51 15.32
CA VAL A 652 3.19 -30.65 14.04
C VAL A 652 4.01 -29.40 13.77
N GLN A 653 5.29 -29.60 13.48
CA GLN A 653 6.26 -28.55 13.20
C GLN A 653 6.72 -28.65 11.75
N ILE A 654 6.71 -27.51 11.06
CA ILE A 654 7.20 -27.43 9.68
C ILE A 654 8.58 -26.83 9.64
N ASP A 655 9.43 -27.52 8.90
CA ASP A 655 10.83 -27.20 8.78
C ASP A 655 11.25 -27.21 7.29
N PRO A 656 11.20 -26.04 6.63
CA PRO A 656 11.64 -25.90 5.24
C PRO A 656 13.17 -25.81 5.13
N HIS A 657 13.71 -26.43 4.08
CA HIS A 657 15.13 -26.47 3.71
C HIS A 657 15.27 -26.20 2.21
N THR A 658 16.30 -25.46 1.83
CA THR A 658 16.70 -25.21 0.44
C THR A 658 18.14 -25.67 0.25
N ILE A 659 18.30 -26.82 -0.40
CA ILE A 659 19.61 -27.40 -0.74
C ILE A 659 20.03 -26.81 -2.08
N GLN A 660 21.02 -25.92 -2.06
CA GLN A 660 21.57 -25.32 -3.28
C GLN A 660 22.36 -26.35 -4.09
N LEU A 661 22.08 -26.44 -5.39
CA LEU A 661 22.73 -27.39 -6.29
C LEU A 661 23.96 -26.75 -6.96
N PRO A 662 25.06 -27.50 -7.09
CA PRO A 662 26.20 -27.05 -7.89
C PRO A 662 25.80 -26.83 -9.36
N ALA A 663 26.25 -25.72 -9.97
CA ALA A 663 25.95 -25.40 -11.38
C ALA A 663 26.43 -26.47 -12.38
N ASN A 664 27.36 -27.32 -11.95
CA ASN A 664 28.00 -28.39 -12.70
C ASN A 664 27.66 -29.78 -12.12
N LEU A 665 26.50 -29.93 -11.47
CA LEU A 665 26.02 -31.22 -10.98
C LEU A 665 25.85 -32.21 -12.15
N PRO A 666 26.56 -33.36 -12.15
CA PRO A 666 26.41 -34.36 -13.20
C PRO A 666 24.98 -34.94 -13.23
N PRO A 667 24.40 -35.25 -14.41
CA PRO A 667 23.15 -36.00 -14.50
C PRO A 667 23.27 -37.36 -13.82
N GLY A 668 22.22 -37.79 -13.11
CA GLY A 668 22.25 -39.05 -12.38
C GLY A 668 21.21 -39.16 -11.27
N ASP A 669 21.24 -40.31 -10.60
CA ASP A 669 20.40 -40.63 -9.44
C ASP A 669 21.12 -40.18 -8.15
N TYR A 670 20.43 -39.42 -7.31
CA TYR A 670 20.95 -38.90 -6.05
C TYR A 670 19.99 -39.21 -4.90
N THR A 671 20.50 -39.75 -3.80
CA THR A 671 19.68 -40.07 -2.62
C THR A 671 19.60 -38.87 -1.69
N LEU A 672 18.38 -38.40 -1.44
CA LEU A 672 18.11 -37.38 -0.43
C LEU A 672 17.99 -38.05 0.95
N ILE A 673 18.75 -37.58 1.92
CA ILE A 673 18.73 -38.07 3.30
C ILE A 673 18.53 -36.93 4.30
N VAL A 674 17.95 -37.26 5.45
CA VAL A 674 17.75 -36.33 6.57
C VAL A 674 18.15 -36.97 7.90
N GLY A 675 18.58 -36.15 8.86
CA GLY A 675 18.69 -36.59 10.24
C GLY A 675 18.91 -35.45 11.21
N LEU A 676 19.19 -35.81 12.46
CA LEU A 676 19.41 -34.87 13.55
C LEU A 676 20.81 -35.10 14.13
N TYR A 677 21.49 -34.04 14.55
CA TYR A 677 22.66 -34.15 15.44
C TYR A 677 22.56 -33.20 16.62
N ASN A 678 23.17 -33.57 17.75
CA ASN A 678 23.18 -32.77 18.97
C ASN A 678 24.34 -31.74 18.99
N ASP A 679 24.42 -30.91 20.03
CA ASP A 679 25.49 -29.92 20.19
C ASP A 679 26.92 -30.52 20.18
N SER A 680 27.05 -31.82 20.51
CA SER A 680 28.31 -32.56 20.42
C SER A 680 28.61 -33.09 19.00
N THR A 681 27.82 -32.70 18.00
CA THR A 681 27.86 -33.17 16.59
C THR A 681 27.59 -34.66 16.40
N GLU A 682 27.04 -35.33 17.43
CA GLU A 682 26.68 -36.73 17.33
C GLU A 682 25.31 -36.89 16.65
N ARG A 683 25.24 -37.68 15.58
CA ARG A 683 23.96 -38.00 14.91
C ARG A 683 23.04 -38.79 15.85
N VAL A 684 21.80 -38.34 15.97
CA VAL A 684 20.75 -38.99 16.78
C VAL A 684 20.28 -40.25 16.06
N ARG A 685 20.20 -41.37 16.79
CA ARG A 685 19.71 -42.63 16.22
C ARG A 685 18.20 -42.54 15.96
N GLY A 686 17.81 -42.86 14.73
CA GLY A 686 16.42 -43.08 14.32
C GLY A 686 16.14 -44.54 13.98
N ILE A 687 14.87 -44.95 14.10
CA ILE A 687 14.33 -46.23 13.64
C ILE A 687 13.20 -46.01 12.63
N ASP A 688 13.05 -46.94 11.69
CA ASP A 688 11.99 -46.99 10.69
C ASP A 688 10.66 -47.53 11.30
N PRO A 689 9.56 -47.53 10.52
CA PRO A 689 8.27 -48.09 10.94
C PRO A 689 8.32 -49.53 11.45
N ASP A 690 9.23 -50.35 10.94
CA ASP A 690 9.39 -51.76 11.29
C ASP A 690 10.32 -51.99 12.49
N GLY A 691 10.93 -50.91 13.01
CA GLY A 691 11.79 -50.90 14.19
C GLY A 691 13.27 -51.11 13.89
N PHE A 692 13.68 -51.10 12.61
CA PHE A 692 15.09 -51.20 12.22
C PHE A 692 15.78 -49.84 12.26
N GLY A 693 17.05 -49.83 12.68
CA GLY A 693 17.84 -48.59 12.73
C GLY A 693 18.34 -48.18 11.34
N PHE A 694 18.26 -46.88 11.03
CA PHE A 694 18.76 -46.36 9.76
C PHE A 694 20.30 -46.40 9.66
N ALA A 695 20.82 -46.78 8.50
CA ALA A 695 22.24 -46.70 8.18
C ALA A 695 22.75 -45.25 8.32
N ASN A 696 23.99 -45.08 8.80
CA ASN A 696 24.60 -43.76 9.05
C ASN A 696 23.78 -42.82 9.94
N ARG A 697 22.80 -43.35 10.69
CA ARG A 697 21.83 -42.59 11.50
C ARG A 697 21.13 -41.49 10.68
N ALA A 698 20.82 -41.78 9.42
CA ALA A 698 20.15 -40.86 8.50
C ALA A 698 18.99 -41.56 7.79
N VAL A 699 17.84 -40.90 7.73
CA VAL A 699 16.62 -41.39 7.10
C VAL A 699 16.71 -41.11 5.60
N PRO A 700 16.70 -42.12 4.72
CA PRO A 700 16.57 -41.91 3.29
C PRO A 700 15.13 -41.49 2.97
N LEU A 701 14.96 -40.42 2.19
CA LEU A 701 13.66 -39.90 1.80
C LEU A 701 13.29 -40.45 0.42
N GLU A 702 13.99 -40.00 -0.62
CA GLU A 702 13.75 -40.42 -2.01
C GLU A 702 15.01 -40.32 -2.87
N VAL A 703 14.95 -40.91 -4.07
CA VAL A 703 15.99 -40.81 -5.09
C VAL A 703 15.57 -39.77 -6.13
N LEU A 704 16.32 -38.68 -6.21
CA LEU A 704 16.13 -37.60 -7.17
C LEU A 704 16.91 -37.87 -8.45
N ARG A 705 16.30 -37.55 -9.60
CA ARG A 705 16.93 -37.66 -10.92
C ARG A 705 17.14 -36.27 -11.51
N PHE A 706 18.39 -35.96 -11.86
CA PHE A 706 18.78 -34.70 -12.50
C PHE A 706 19.24 -34.92 -13.94
#